data_AF-J0SBD1-F1
#
_entry.id   AF-J0SBD1-F1
#
_cell.length_a   1.000
_cell.length_b   1.000
_cell.length_c   1.000
_cell.angle_alpha   90.00
_cell.angle_beta   90.00
_cell.angle_gamma   90.00
#
_symmetry.space_group_name_H-M   'P 1'
#
loop_
_entity.id
_entity.type
_entity.pdbx_description
1 polymer ?
#
loop_
_entity_poly.entity_id
_entity_poly.type
_entity_poly.pdbx_seq_one_letter_code
_entity_poly.pdbx_strand_id
1 'polypeptide(L)'
;MKVFGIDIIRGSVRSRTRRPVYALVVIEDGQVVSTAQMTAFALSRRIAAEEPDILATDSVQELAPDQHDLVSFMQTLPTGTMLVQATGGERKETLQKVAARYNIQVERTDPFAEAGAAARIAYLGGGAAVIAFEKTTEITVSRHRSPGKGGWSQNRYIRKMHGAVRERARDVEGHLVAAGLRYEKTERLAFGGFSRVHFTVYASRDAIPVRASTAADVQVRIEGRRLDRIRYEPLTKRPRYLIVGIDPGTTTGIGAVDLDGEVVELFSSRQMGTAEVIEHITGIGKPLIIASDVQPMPDAVEKVRRAFNAIAYVPPQDRSVEGKLELTAGTGYANPHERDAVSAALDAYRSLKNKFQNIAKRVPPGIDLDEVRAGVLRGRSIEAVLADLSGRQKPAPAPPESPQPQPTPPAQADDRLVQLERQVRRLQAFVQELEEGIAGKDREIASLKRQIRYERSERGKTLQRDTDIATREAIIANLRTLLRKEEKRNKSLRKRIERMRRVEELQIGEGQVAVKAIASLTHDAVRSLAADLGLVEGDVIAVATTGGWGRSVVREIADAKAAAVVVPGKSLEGLDPHLIAAALAASLPLVAAGAIGLRLSGKIGTADEEGFAAALAAWGERVEEHEREKRAAMLNQVFKEYRSEREKEVRRHG
;
A
#
# COMPACT_ATOMS: atom_id res chain seq x y z
N MET A 1 14.03 -22.97 19.47
CA MET A 1 13.31 -22.25 18.38
C MET A 1 13.57 -22.97 17.08
N LYS A 2 12.52 -23.21 16.29
CA LYS A 2 12.55 -23.96 15.03
C LYS A 2 12.23 -23.04 13.85
N VAL A 3 13.16 -22.94 12.91
CA VAL A 3 13.07 -22.03 11.76
C VAL A 3 13.24 -22.81 10.46
N PHE A 4 12.32 -22.61 9.53
CA PHE A 4 12.37 -23.18 8.18
C PHE A 4 12.79 -22.08 7.21
N GLY A 5 13.91 -22.27 6.53
CA GLY A 5 14.32 -21.44 5.40
C GLY A 5 13.95 -22.10 4.09
N ILE A 6 13.40 -21.34 3.16
CA ILE A 6 13.03 -21.83 1.84
C ILE A 6 13.54 -20.92 0.72
N ASP A 7 13.80 -21.55 -0.42
CA ASP A 7 14.17 -20.89 -1.67
C ASP A 7 13.70 -21.71 -2.89
N ILE A 8 13.49 -21.12 -4.06
CA ILE A 8 13.08 -21.86 -5.27
C ILE A 8 14.29 -22.45 -6.00
N ILE A 9 14.36 -23.78 -6.08
CA ILE A 9 15.36 -24.47 -6.91
C ILE A 9 15.01 -24.37 -8.41
N ARG A 10 13.74 -24.61 -8.75
CA ARG A 10 13.26 -24.62 -10.13
C ARG A 10 11.75 -24.47 -10.20
N GLY A 11 11.26 -24.03 -11.36
CA GLY A 11 9.85 -23.75 -11.59
C GLY A 11 9.47 -22.36 -11.10
N SER A 12 8.17 -22.06 -11.08
CA SER A 12 7.69 -20.76 -10.60
C SER A 12 6.26 -20.90 -10.09
N VAL A 13 5.93 -20.16 -9.04
CA VAL A 13 4.54 -20.01 -8.56
C VAL A 13 3.60 -19.43 -9.63
N ARG A 14 4.13 -18.71 -10.63
CA ARG A 14 3.36 -18.16 -11.75
C ARG A 14 3.12 -19.18 -12.87
N SER A 15 3.88 -20.26 -12.92
CA SER A 15 3.80 -21.24 -14.02
C SER A 15 2.79 -22.34 -13.72
N ARG A 16 1.79 -22.50 -14.60
CA ARG A 16 0.80 -23.60 -14.50
C ARG A 16 1.39 -24.97 -14.84
N THR A 17 2.43 -25.02 -15.66
CA THR A 17 3.07 -26.25 -16.17
C THR A 17 4.31 -26.65 -15.38
N ARG A 18 5.11 -25.69 -14.90
CA ARG A 18 6.33 -25.95 -14.11
C ARG A 18 6.15 -25.47 -12.67
N ARG A 19 5.48 -26.30 -11.86
CA ARG A 19 5.27 -26.01 -10.43
C ARG A 19 6.61 -25.86 -9.70
N PRO A 20 6.67 -24.97 -8.68
CA PRO A 20 7.91 -24.72 -7.95
C PRO A 20 8.32 -25.93 -7.12
N VAL A 21 9.63 -26.14 -7.08
CA VAL A 21 10.29 -27.06 -6.16
C VAL A 21 11.21 -26.24 -5.29
N TYR A 22 11.02 -26.36 -3.97
CA TYR A 22 11.72 -25.57 -2.97
C TYR A 22 12.91 -26.33 -2.38
N ALA A 23 14.00 -25.63 -2.13
CA ALA A 23 14.99 -26.01 -1.14
C ALA A 23 14.42 -25.69 0.23
N LEU A 24 14.52 -26.62 1.18
CA LEU A 24 14.15 -26.43 2.57
C LEU A 24 15.38 -26.67 3.43
N VAL A 25 15.68 -25.72 4.32
CA VAL A 25 16.69 -25.84 5.37
C VAL A 25 16.01 -25.66 6.72
N VAL A 26 16.15 -26.64 7.59
CA VAL A 26 15.57 -26.62 8.94
C VAL A 26 16.66 -26.29 9.96
N ILE A 27 16.45 -25.23 10.73
CA ILE A 27 17.30 -24.82 11.83
C ILE A 27 16.57 -25.03 13.15
N GLU A 28 17.19 -25.74 14.09
CA GLU A 28 16.74 -25.85 15.47
C GLU A 28 17.88 -25.39 16.38
N ASP A 29 17.57 -24.45 17.28
CA ASP A 29 18.50 -23.89 18.26
C ASP A 29 19.83 -23.41 17.64
N GLY A 30 19.73 -22.84 16.44
CA GLY A 30 20.84 -22.22 15.70
C GLY A 30 21.66 -23.19 14.85
N GLN A 31 21.36 -24.50 14.87
CA GLN A 31 22.03 -25.51 14.07
C GLN A 31 21.13 -26.04 12.95
N VAL A 32 21.74 -26.34 11.79
CA VAL A 32 21.02 -26.95 10.66
C VAL A 32 20.83 -28.43 10.97
N VAL A 33 19.58 -28.87 11.10
CA VAL A 33 19.22 -30.25 11.45
C VAL A 33 18.85 -31.07 10.22
N SER A 34 18.25 -30.43 9.21
CA SER A 34 17.78 -31.11 8.00
C SER A 34 17.82 -30.20 6.79
N THR A 35 18.21 -30.74 5.65
CA THR A 35 18.06 -30.12 4.34
C THR A 35 17.29 -31.07 3.43
N ALA A 36 16.34 -30.55 2.64
CA ALA A 36 15.53 -31.37 1.75
C ALA A 36 15.03 -30.58 0.55
N GLN A 37 14.88 -31.25 -0.59
CA GLN A 37 14.16 -30.72 -1.75
C GLN A 37 12.70 -31.15 -1.67
N MET A 38 11.75 -30.21 -1.77
CA MET A 38 10.32 -30.52 -1.59
C MET A 38 9.44 -29.77 -2.60
N THR A 39 8.35 -30.40 -3.02
CA THR A 39 7.29 -29.71 -3.79
C THR A 39 6.47 -28.82 -2.86
N ALA A 40 5.76 -27.83 -3.42
CA ALA A 40 4.86 -26.97 -2.63
C ALA A 40 3.88 -27.76 -1.72
N PHE A 41 3.35 -28.88 -2.21
CA PHE A 41 2.45 -29.75 -1.45
C PHE A 41 3.15 -30.49 -0.31
N ALA A 42 4.36 -30.98 -0.56
CA ALA A 42 5.13 -31.66 0.48
C ALA A 42 5.62 -30.67 1.54
N LEU A 43 5.98 -29.44 1.14
CA LEU A 43 6.34 -28.35 2.04
C LEU A 43 5.17 -27.95 2.95
N SER A 44 3.97 -27.74 2.40
CA SER A 44 2.80 -27.37 3.21
C SER A 44 2.42 -28.45 4.22
N ARG A 45 2.51 -29.74 3.84
CA ARG A 45 2.31 -30.87 4.78
C ARG A 45 3.36 -30.89 5.89
N ARG A 46 4.63 -30.60 5.56
CA ARG A 46 5.71 -30.60 6.54
C ARG A 46 5.58 -29.44 7.53
N ILE A 47 5.25 -28.24 7.05
CA ILE A 47 4.96 -27.08 7.90
C ILE A 47 3.78 -27.38 8.84
N ALA A 48 2.71 -27.98 8.32
CA ALA A 48 1.55 -28.33 9.14
C ALA A 48 1.82 -29.44 10.18
N ALA A 49 2.80 -30.31 9.94
CA ALA A 49 3.14 -31.40 10.85
C ALA A 49 4.15 -30.99 11.93
N GLU A 50 5.14 -30.15 11.56
CA GLU A 50 6.22 -29.75 12.44
C GLU A 50 6.02 -28.37 13.10
N GLU A 51 5.03 -27.59 12.65
CA GLU A 51 4.62 -26.28 13.17
C GLU A 51 5.82 -25.36 13.54
N PRO A 52 6.68 -24.97 12.57
CA PRO A 52 7.86 -24.15 12.86
C PRO A 52 7.46 -22.78 13.43
N ASP A 53 8.30 -22.21 14.28
CA ASP A 53 8.12 -20.85 14.83
C ASP A 53 8.20 -19.80 13.71
N ILE A 54 9.15 -19.99 12.78
CA ILE A 54 9.36 -19.08 11.64
C ILE A 54 9.47 -19.86 10.34
N LEU A 55 8.79 -19.36 9.30
CA LEU A 55 9.06 -19.66 7.90
C LEU A 55 9.74 -18.45 7.25
N ALA A 56 11.02 -18.59 6.89
CA ALA A 56 11.86 -17.56 6.32
C ALA A 56 12.06 -17.78 4.82
N THR A 57 11.95 -16.71 4.04
CA THR A 57 12.25 -16.69 2.59
C THR A 57 13.02 -15.41 2.26
N ASP A 58 13.82 -15.43 1.20
CA ASP A 58 14.44 -14.23 0.67
C ASP A 58 13.36 -13.24 0.15
N SER A 59 12.26 -13.75 -0.40
CA SER A 59 11.25 -12.98 -1.09
C SER A 59 9.87 -13.65 -1.05
N VAL A 60 8.85 -12.93 -0.58
CA VAL A 60 7.46 -13.45 -0.55
C VAL A 60 6.89 -13.80 -1.94
N GLN A 61 7.49 -13.27 -3.01
CA GLN A 61 7.10 -13.58 -4.39
C GLN A 61 7.44 -15.02 -4.80
N GLU A 62 8.30 -15.70 -4.04
CA GLU A 62 8.60 -17.11 -4.22
C GLU A 62 7.47 -18.02 -3.72
N LEU A 63 6.66 -17.52 -2.80
CA LEU A 63 5.55 -18.26 -2.19
C LEU A 63 4.24 -18.00 -2.91
N ALA A 64 4.05 -16.78 -3.41
CA ALA A 64 2.82 -16.38 -4.06
C ALA A 64 3.04 -15.36 -5.18
N PRO A 65 2.30 -15.46 -6.30
CA PRO A 65 2.44 -14.55 -7.42
C PRO A 65 1.91 -13.14 -7.13
N ASP A 66 0.91 -13.01 -6.25
CA ASP A 66 0.26 -11.75 -5.87
C ASP A 66 -0.13 -11.71 -4.38
N GLN A 67 -0.66 -10.56 -3.94
CA GLN A 67 -1.08 -10.34 -2.54
C GLN A 67 -2.25 -11.24 -2.12
N HIS A 68 -3.18 -11.56 -3.02
CA HIS A 68 -4.34 -12.40 -2.69
C HIS A 68 -3.91 -13.84 -2.42
N ASP A 69 -3.02 -14.36 -3.26
CA ASP A 69 -2.45 -15.69 -3.12
C ASP A 69 -1.52 -15.76 -1.90
N LEU A 70 -0.78 -14.69 -1.58
CA LEU A 70 0.06 -14.64 -0.38
C LEU A 70 -0.78 -14.72 0.89
N VAL A 71 -1.87 -13.95 0.96
CA VAL A 71 -2.82 -13.99 2.08
C VAL A 71 -3.40 -15.40 2.22
N SER A 72 -3.79 -16.01 1.09
CA SER A 72 -4.34 -17.37 1.07
C SER A 72 -3.31 -18.40 1.56
N PHE A 73 -2.05 -18.29 1.15
CA PHE A 73 -0.95 -19.11 1.65
C PHE A 73 -0.76 -18.92 3.16
N MET A 74 -0.72 -17.69 3.66
CA MET A 74 -0.58 -17.40 5.08
C MET A 74 -1.76 -17.93 5.91
N GLN A 75 -2.98 -18.02 5.36
CA GLN A 75 -4.10 -18.68 6.02
C GLN A 75 -3.89 -20.20 6.19
N THR A 76 -3.09 -20.83 5.32
CA THR A 76 -2.76 -22.26 5.45
C THR A 76 -1.66 -22.55 6.47
N LEU A 77 -0.86 -21.54 6.85
CA LEU A 77 0.17 -21.71 7.86
C LEU A 77 -0.45 -22.00 9.24
N PRO A 78 0.25 -22.77 10.10
CA PRO A 78 -0.09 -22.92 11.51
C PRO A 78 -0.17 -21.56 12.20
N THR A 79 -1.02 -21.44 13.23
CA THR A 79 -1.32 -20.16 13.87
C THR A 79 -0.13 -19.52 14.57
N GLY A 80 0.81 -20.32 15.05
CA GLY A 80 2.06 -19.86 15.67
C GLY A 80 3.20 -19.58 14.69
N THR A 81 3.07 -19.98 13.41
CA THR A 81 4.15 -19.83 12.43
C THR A 81 4.17 -18.42 11.84
N MET A 82 5.27 -17.71 12.03
CA MET A 82 5.49 -16.39 11.46
C MET A 82 6.17 -16.47 10.09
N LEU A 83 5.59 -15.82 9.08
CA LEU A 83 6.24 -15.66 7.79
C LEU A 83 7.21 -14.46 7.85
N VAL A 84 8.48 -14.68 7.52
CA VAL A 84 9.54 -13.67 7.57
C VAL A 84 10.21 -13.52 6.20
N GLN A 85 10.34 -12.29 5.74
CA GLN A 85 11.16 -11.94 4.59
C GLN A 85 12.55 -11.49 5.07
N ALA A 86 13.57 -12.28 4.80
CA ALA A 86 14.93 -12.05 5.28
C ALA A 86 15.56 -10.78 4.69
N THR A 87 15.17 -10.40 3.47
CA THR A 87 15.67 -9.21 2.74
C THR A 87 15.09 -7.87 3.24
N GLY A 88 14.25 -7.89 4.27
CA GLY A 88 13.67 -6.69 4.88
C GLY A 88 12.22 -6.45 4.50
N GLY A 89 11.76 -5.20 4.69
CA GLY A 89 10.36 -4.79 4.56
C GLY A 89 10.03 -4.14 3.21
N GLU A 90 9.46 -2.93 3.25
CA GLU A 90 9.03 -2.21 2.04
C GLU A 90 10.19 -1.84 1.10
N ARG A 91 11.36 -1.51 1.65
CA ARG A 91 12.62 -1.38 0.90
C ARG A 91 13.38 -2.68 1.02
N LYS A 92 13.49 -3.42 -0.09
CA LYS A 92 14.24 -4.67 -0.16
C LYS A 92 15.74 -4.40 -0.27
N GLU A 93 16.52 -5.06 0.57
CA GLU A 93 17.97 -5.17 0.42
C GLU A 93 18.32 -6.53 -0.21
N THR A 94 19.53 -6.68 -0.75
CA THR A 94 19.95 -8.00 -1.26
C THR A 94 20.20 -8.95 -0.09
N LEU A 95 19.91 -10.24 -0.28
CA LEU A 95 20.13 -11.26 0.75
C LEU A 95 21.60 -11.27 1.22
N GLN A 96 22.54 -11.06 0.30
CA GLN A 96 23.97 -10.98 0.58
C GLN A 96 24.31 -9.80 1.50
N LYS A 97 23.70 -8.62 1.28
CA LYS A 97 23.91 -7.44 2.13
C LYS A 97 23.40 -7.70 3.55
N VAL A 98 22.24 -8.33 3.69
CA VAL A 98 21.69 -8.68 5.02
C VAL A 98 22.52 -9.79 5.69
N ALA A 99 22.92 -10.81 4.94
CA ALA A 99 23.73 -11.91 5.44
C ALA A 99 25.12 -11.45 5.91
N ALA A 100 25.74 -10.51 5.18
CA ALA A 100 27.03 -9.93 5.54
C ALA A 100 27.03 -9.30 6.95
N ARG A 101 25.90 -8.72 7.39
CA ARG A 101 25.76 -8.15 8.75
C ARG A 101 25.88 -9.19 9.85
N TYR A 102 25.50 -10.43 9.57
CA TYR A 102 25.60 -11.55 10.49
C TYR A 102 26.87 -12.39 10.25
N ASN A 103 27.79 -11.87 9.44
CA ASN A 103 28.99 -12.57 8.98
C ASN A 103 28.69 -13.93 8.30
N ILE A 104 27.57 -14.00 7.57
CA ILE A 104 27.13 -15.20 6.86
C ILE A 104 27.55 -15.06 5.40
N GLN A 105 28.33 -16.01 4.90
CA GLN A 105 28.65 -16.11 3.48
C GLN A 105 27.51 -16.83 2.74
N VAL A 106 27.09 -16.25 1.61
CA VAL A 106 25.98 -16.77 0.80
C VAL A 106 26.48 -16.98 -0.63
N GLU A 107 26.43 -18.21 -1.10
CA GLU A 107 26.68 -18.54 -2.50
C GLU A 107 25.39 -18.35 -3.30
N ARG A 108 25.39 -17.37 -4.22
CA ARG A 108 24.20 -16.98 -5.00
C ARG A 108 23.64 -18.08 -5.92
N THR A 109 24.46 -19.06 -6.26
CA THR A 109 24.09 -20.11 -7.21
C THR A 109 23.49 -21.34 -6.55
N ASP A 110 23.53 -21.42 -5.21
CA ASP A 110 23.01 -22.56 -4.47
C ASP A 110 21.73 -22.18 -3.69
N PRO A 111 20.56 -22.65 -4.13
CA PRO A 111 19.28 -22.46 -3.43
C PRO A 111 19.30 -22.93 -1.96
N PHE A 112 20.07 -23.97 -1.64
CA PHE A 112 20.18 -24.42 -0.25
C PHE A 112 20.99 -23.44 0.61
N ALA A 113 22.03 -22.83 0.05
CA ALA A 113 22.77 -21.77 0.73
C ALA A 113 21.90 -20.53 0.95
N GLU A 114 21.08 -20.12 -0.02
CA GLU A 114 20.16 -18.98 0.11
C GLU A 114 19.04 -19.26 1.13
N ALA A 115 18.40 -20.43 1.06
CA ALA A 115 17.42 -20.88 2.06
C ALA A 115 18.02 -20.94 3.48
N GLY A 116 19.23 -21.50 3.60
CA GLY A 116 19.95 -21.58 4.88
C GLY A 116 20.32 -20.20 5.43
N ALA A 117 20.73 -19.27 4.57
CA ALA A 117 21.00 -17.89 4.96
C ALA A 117 19.74 -17.17 5.45
N ALA A 118 18.62 -17.31 4.73
CA ALA A 118 17.33 -16.74 5.12
C ALA A 118 16.88 -17.27 6.50
N ALA A 119 16.98 -18.58 6.75
CA ALA A 119 16.68 -19.17 8.04
C ALA A 119 17.56 -18.63 9.17
N ARG A 120 18.88 -18.54 8.94
CA ARG A 120 19.84 -18.04 9.95
C ARG A 120 19.57 -16.57 10.26
N ILE A 121 19.34 -15.73 9.25
CA ILE A 121 19.01 -14.32 9.43
C ILE A 121 17.76 -14.18 10.30
N ALA A 122 16.69 -14.93 9.98
CA ALA A 122 15.45 -14.87 10.74
C ALA A 122 15.59 -15.40 12.16
N TYR A 123 16.37 -16.47 12.37
CA TYR A 123 16.69 -17.00 13.71
C TYR A 123 17.40 -15.96 14.59
N LEU A 124 18.26 -15.11 14.00
CA LEU A 124 18.98 -14.05 14.71
C LEU A 124 18.14 -12.77 14.91
N GLY A 125 16.87 -12.79 14.50
CA GLY A 125 15.96 -11.65 14.60
C GLY A 125 16.12 -10.64 13.46
N GLY A 126 16.79 -11.01 12.37
CA GLY A 126 16.92 -10.21 11.15
C GLY A 126 15.75 -10.42 10.17
N GLY A 127 15.50 -9.41 9.34
CA GLY A 127 14.39 -9.42 8.38
C GLY A 127 13.10 -8.82 8.94
N ALA A 128 12.01 -8.98 8.19
CA ALA A 128 10.70 -8.42 8.55
C ALA A 128 9.60 -9.48 8.53
N ALA A 129 8.78 -9.49 9.58
CA ALA A 129 7.57 -10.27 9.67
C ALA A 129 6.53 -9.74 8.67
N VAL A 130 5.95 -10.64 7.88
CA VAL A 130 4.92 -10.33 6.90
C VAL A 130 3.58 -10.38 7.61
N ILE A 131 2.89 -9.24 7.71
CA ILE A 131 1.61 -9.11 8.41
C ILE A 131 0.51 -8.85 7.38
N ALA A 132 -0.38 -9.82 7.23
CA ALA A 132 -1.50 -9.78 6.30
C ALA A 132 -2.88 -9.70 6.98
N PHE A 133 -2.94 -9.86 8.30
CA PHE A 133 -4.18 -9.93 9.05
C PHE A 133 -4.24 -8.85 10.14
N GLU A 134 -5.44 -8.32 10.38
CA GLU A 134 -5.74 -7.51 11.54
C GLU A 134 -5.68 -8.36 12.83
N LYS A 135 -5.67 -7.71 14.00
CA LYS A 135 -5.86 -8.36 15.30
C LYS A 135 -7.32 -8.75 15.53
N THR A 136 -7.99 -9.19 14.47
CA THR A 136 -9.40 -9.58 14.45
C THR A 136 -9.51 -10.84 13.62
N THR A 137 -10.22 -11.84 14.12
CA THR A 137 -10.37 -13.13 13.48
C THR A 137 -11.84 -13.50 13.35
N GLU A 138 -12.21 -14.02 12.18
CA GLU A 138 -13.54 -14.53 11.89
C GLU A 138 -13.57 -16.04 12.06
N ILE A 139 -14.45 -16.52 12.94
CA ILE A 139 -14.73 -17.95 13.08
C ILE A 139 -16.10 -18.22 12.46
N THR A 140 -16.12 -19.03 11.41
CA THR A 140 -17.35 -19.45 10.74
C THR A 140 -17.63 -20.92 11.03
N VAL A 141 -18.73 -21.18 11.73
CA VAL A 141 -19.28 -22.52 11.94
C VAL A 141 -20.40 -22.74 10.93
N SER A 142 -20.25 -23.72 10.05
CA SER A 142 -21.22 -23.96 8.97
C SER A 142 -21.41 -25.44 8.71
N ARG A 143 -22.50 -25.79 8.02
CA ARG A 143 -22.72 -27.16 7.53
C ARG A 143 -21.62 -27.57 6.56
N HIS A 144 -21.11 -28.80 6.69
CA HIS A 144 -20.12 -29.35 5.76
C HIS A 144 -20.77 -29.88 4.47
N ARG A 145 -22.03 -30.33 4.55
CA ARG A 145 -22.77 -30.95 3.43
C ARG A 145 -23.93 -30.08 2.97
N SER A 146 -24.25 -30.15 1.68
CA SER A 146 -25.46 -29.54 1.12
C SER A 146 -26.66 -30.49 1.25
N PRO A 147 -27.87 -29.98 1.53
CA PRO A 147 -29.10 -30.75 1.32
C PRO A 147 -29.26 -30.96 -0.18
N GLY A 148 -29.23 -32.21 -0.66
CA GLY A 148 -29.43 -32.54 -2.07
C GLY A 148 -30.86 -32.30 -2.58
N LYS A 149 -31.15 -32.75 -3.81
CA LYS A 149 -32.48 -32.65 -4.44
C LYS A 149 -33.44 -33.72 -3.89
N GLY A 150 -34.20 -33.39 -2.83
CA GLY A 150 -35.46 -34.08 -2.46
C GLY A 150 -35.36 -35.48 -1.83
N GLY A 151 -36.22 -35.80 -0.85
CA GLY A 151 -36.39 -37.17 -0.34
C GLY A 151 -37.23 -37.26 0.95
N TRP A 152 -37.83 -38.42 1.21
CA TRP A 152 -38.72 -38.68 2.37
C TRP A 152 -38.03 -38.45 3.73
N SER A 153 -36.69 -38.57 3.81
CA SER A 153 -35.88 -38.37 5.02
C SER A 153 -35.15 -37.02 5.09
N GLN A 154 -35.39 -36.11 4.14
CA GLN A 154 -34.60 -34.88 3.97
C GLN A 154 -34.71 -33.94 5.18
N ASN A 155 -35.92 -33.75 5.73
CA ASN A 155 -36.13 -32.88 6.89
C ASN A 155 -35.41 -33.38 8.15
N ARG A 156 -35.33 -34.69 8.35
CA ARG A 156 -34.56 -35.31 9.44
C ARG A 156 -33.07 -35.04 9.27
N TYR A 157 -32.56 -35.20 8.07
CA TYR A 157 -31.15 -34.96 7.74
C TYR A 157 -30.76 -33.48 7.90
N ILE A 158 -31.61 -32.55 7.43
CA ILE A 158 -31.44 -31.10 7.62
C ILE A 158 -31.42 -30.73 9.10
N ARG A 159 -32.36 -31.25 9.90
CA ARG A 159 -32.39 -31.01 11.35
C ARG A 159 -31.12 -31.52 12.04
N LYS A 160 -30.63 -32.70 11.68
CA LYS A 160 -29.39 -33.26 12.22
C LYS A 160 -28.20 -32.32 11.93
N MET A 161 -28.04 -31.88 10.69
CA MET A 161 -26.95 -30.97 10.31
C MET A 161 -27.05 -29.62 11.02
N HIS A 162 -28.22 -28.98 11.03
CA HIS A 162 -28.40 -27.68 11.70
C HIS A 162 -28.26 -27.78 13.23
N GLY A 163 -28.64 -28.92 13.81
CA GLY A 163 -28.40 -29.23 15.22
C GLY A 163 -26.91 -29.31 15.53
N ALA A 164 -26.14 -30.02 14.70
CA ALA A 164 -24.68 -30.13 14.84
C ALA A 164 -23.96 -28.76 14.71
N VAL A 165 -24.41 -27.90 13.80
CA VAL A 165 -23.89 -26.51 13.70
C VAL A 165 -24.17 -25.72 14.97
N ARG A 166 -25.37 -25.86 15.56
CA ARG A 166 -25.74 -25.19 16.81
C ARG A 166 -24.92 -25.66 18.00
N GLU A 167 -24.76 -26.97 18.14
CA GLU A 167 -23.95 -27.57 19.20
C GLU A 167 -22.50 -27.09 19.08
N ARG A 168 -21.91 -27.22 17.90
CA ARG A 168 -20.52 -26.79 17.69
C ARG A 168 -20.31 -25.29 17.90
N ALA A 169 -21.28 -24.46 17.53
CA ALA A 169 -21.23 -23.03 17.78
C ALA A 169 -21.24 -22.70 19.29
N ARG A 170 -22.00 -23.45 20.10
CA ARG A 170 -21.98 -23.30 21.56
C ARG A 170 -20.64 -23.72 22.17
N ASP A 171 -20.03 -24.79 21.64
CA ASP A 171 -18.69 -25.18 22.09
C ASP A 171 -17.66 -24.10 21.80
N VAL A 172 -17.68 -23.54 20.58
CA VAL A 172 -16.78 -22.45 20.18
C VAL A 172 -16.97 -21.24 21.09
N GLU A 173 -18.23 -20.86 21.32
CA GLU A 173 -18.59 -19.77 22.23
C GLU A 173 -18.07 -20.01 23.66
N GLY A 174 -18.23 -21.23 24.19
CA GLY A 174 -17.72 -21.61 25.50
C GLY A 174 -16.20 -21.45 25.63
N HIS A 175 -15.44 -21.86 24.61
CA HIS A 175 -13.99 -21.67 24.60
C HIS A 175 -13.59 -20.20 24.53
N LEU A 176 -14.29 -19.37 23.74
CA LEU A 176 -14.01 -17.94 23.64
C LEU A 176 -14.27 -17.21 24.97
N VAL A 177 -15.38 -17.54 25.64
CA VAL A 177 -15.74 -16.99 26.96
C VAL A 177 -14.73 -17.44 28.02
N ALA A 178 -14.34 -18.72 28.03
CA ALA A 178 -13.35 -19.24 28.97
C ALA A 178 -11.97 -18.57 28.82
N ALA A 179 -11.59 -18.21 27.59
CA ALA A 179 -10.36 -17.47 27.30
C ALA A 179 -10.48 -15.95 27.53
N GLY A 180 -11.65 -15.44 27.93
CA GLY A 180 -11.87 -14.01 28.16
C GLY A 180 -11.79 -13.14 26.90
N LEU A 181 -12.03 -13.72 25.72
CA LEU A 181 -11.91 -13.01 24.45
C LEU A 181 -13.21 -12.26 24.11
N ARG A 182 -13.07 -11.00 23.70
CA ARG A 182 -14.22 -10.20 23.22
C ARG A 182 -14.62 -10.69 21.82
N TYR A 183 -15.91 -10.97 21.62
CA TYR A 183 -16.45 -11.37 20.32
C TYR A 183 -17.82 -10.77 20.04
N GLU A 184 -18.16 -10.66 18.75
CA GLU A 184 -19.51 -10.44 18.26
C GLU A 184 -20.01 -11.73 17.58
N LYS A 185 -21.29 -12.05 17.71
CA LYS A 185 -21.89 -13.28 17.18
C LYS A 185 -23.05 -12.95 16.25
N THR A 186 -23.06 -13.56 15.06
CA THR A 186 -24.16 -13.47 14.10
C THR A 186 -24.64 -14.86 13.71
N GLU A 187 -25.91 -15.15 13.96
CA GLU A 187 -26.51 -16.46 13.74
C GLU A 187 -27.47 -16.44 12.54
N ARG A 188 -27.39 -17.43 11.65
CA ARG A 188 -28.39 -17.66 10.59
C ARG A 188 -29.29 -18.82 10.96
N LEU A 189 -30.49 -18.48 11.45
CA LEU A 189 -31.54 -19.43 11.80
C LEU A 189 -31.95 -20.29 10.61
N ALA A 190 -32.16 -21.58 10.88
CA ALA A 190 -32.67 -22.53 9.90
C ALA A 190 -33.49 -23.62 10.60
N PHE A 191 -34.13 -24.49 9.81
CA PHE A 191 -35.03 -25.51 10.34
C PHE A 191 -34.33 -26.43 11.35
N GLY A 192 -34.70 -26.32 12.63
CA GLY A 192 -34.19 -27.15 13.73
C GLY A 192 -32.81 -26.77 14.28
N GLY A 193 -32.24 -25.61 13.91
CA GLY A 193 -30.92 -25.18 14.41
C GLY A 193 -30.37 -23.98 13.64
N PHE A 194 -29.05 -23.95 13.41
CA PHE A 194 -28.41 -22.90 12.63
C PHE A 194 -27.89 -23.44 11.29
N SER A 195 -28.03 -22.66 10.22
CA SER A 195 -27.36 -22.99 8.95
C SER A 195 -25.88 -22.58 8.97
N ARG A 196 -25.59 -21.47 9.65
CA ARG A 196 -24.27 -20.89 9.81
C ARG A 196 -24.25 -19.96 11.02
N VAL A 197 -23.14 -19.95 11.74
CA VAL A 197 -22.85 -18.99 12.82
C VAL A 197 -21.50 -18.34 12.53
N HIS A 198 -21.44 -17.03 12.63
CA HIS A 198 -20.23 -16.22 12.50
C HIS A 198 -19.86 -15.63 13.86
N PHE A 199 -18.59 -15.71 14.21
CA PHE A 199 -18.01 -15.00 15.34
C PHE A 199 -16.93 -14.06 14.82
N THR A 200 -17.03 -12.78 15.17
CA THR A 200 -15.96 -11.79 14.96
C THR A 200 -15.25 -11.63 16.29
N VAL A 201 -14.06 -12.20 16.42
CA VAL A 201 -13.27 -12.19 17.66
C VAL A 201 -12.18 -11.13 17.56
N TYR A 202 -12.09 -10.23 18.53
CA TYR A 202 -11.07 -9.17 18.57
C TYR A 202 -9.75 -9.67 19.14
N ALA A 203 -9.23 -10.73 18.52
CA ALA A 203 -7.97 -11.34 18.86
C ALA A 203 -7.28 -11.84 17.59
N SER A 204 -5.95 -11.94 17.65
CA SER A 204 -5.15 -12.58 16.61
C SER A 204 -5.39 -14.10 16.61
N ARG A 205 -5.10 -14.73 15.47
CA ARG A 205 -5.45 -16.13 15.20
C ARG A 205 -4.77 -17.13 16.15
N ASP A 206 -3.57 -16.80 16.61
CA ASP A 206 -2.78 -17.54 17.60
C ASP A 206 -3.38 -17.53 19.00
N ALA A 207 -4.08 -16.47 19.37
CA ALA A 207 -4.74 -16.35 20.67
C ALA A 207 -6.08 -17.11 20.75
N ILE A 208 -6.54 -17.70 19.65
CA ILE A 208 -7.86 -18.36 19.60
C ILE A 208 -7.74 -19.80 20.11
N PRO A 209 -8.48 -20.18 21.17
CA PRO A 209 -8.41 -21.52 21.77
C PRO A 209 -9.07 -22.62 20.92
N VAL A 210 -9.60 -22.27 19.75
CA VAL A 210 -10.34 -23.16 18.84
C VAL A 210 -9.48 -23.43 17.61
N ARG A 211 -9.38 -24.69 17.20
CA ARG A 211 -8.73 -25.08 15.94
C ARG A 211 -9.73 -25.18 14.80
N ALA A 212 -9.28 -24.90 13.58
CA ALA A 212 -10.06 -25.20 12.39
C ALA A 212 -10.30 -26.72 12.31
N SER A 213 -11.55 -27.13 12.06
CA SER A 213 -11.94 -28.54 12.10
C SER A 213 -13.04 -28.83 11.10
N THR A 214 -12.96 -29.97 10.41
CA THR A 214 -14.04 -30.45 9.54
C THR A 214 -14.53 -31.79 10.09
N ALA A 215 -15.79 -31.84 10.52
CA ALA A 215 -16.47 -33.05 10.97
C ALA A 215 -17.50 -33.51 9.93
N ALA A 216 -18.16 -34.64 10.17
CA ALA A 216 -19.07 -35.26 9.21
C ALA A 216 -20.17 -34.30 8.69
N ASP A 217 -20.78 -33.54 9.61
CA ASP A 217 -21.95 -32.69 9.34
C ASP A 217 -21.66 -31.17 9.52
N VAL A 218 -20.55 -30.80 10.19
CA VAL A 218 -20.19 -29.40 10.53
C VAL A 218 -18.72 -29.10 10.21
N GLN A 219 -18.44 -27.89 9.78
CA GLN A 219 -17.10 -27.35 9.57
C GLN A 219 -16.93 -26.06 10.36
N VAL A 220 -15.77 -25.92 11.01
CA VAL A 220 -15.29 -24.70 11.66
C VAL A 220 -14.13 -24.16 10.85
N ARG A 221 -14.29 -22.94 10.33
CA ARG A 221 -13.26 -22.22 9.61
C ARG A 221 -12.83 -21.01 10.42
N ILE A 222 -11.52 -20.74 10.46
CA ILE A 222 -10.92 -19.63 11.20
C ILE A 222 -10.10 -18.84 10.20
N GLU A 223 -10.50 -17.61 9.93
CA GLU A 223 -9.86 -16.72 8.97
C GLU A 223 -9.49 -15.40 9.66
N GLY A 224 -8.22 -15.00 9.62
CA GLY A 224 -7.84 -13.66 10.05
C GLY A 224 -8.47 -12.62 9.12
N ARG A 225 -9.01 -11.53 9.68
CA ARG A 225 -9.55 -10.43 8.88
C ARG A 225 -8.40 -9.79 8.11
N ARG A 226 -8.53 -9.73 6.79
CA ARG A 226 -7.45 -9.30 5.89
C ARG A 226 -7.19 -7.80 6.04
N LEU A 227 -5.93 -7.41 6.08
CA LEU A 227 -5.54 -6.01 5.92
C LEU A 227 -5.69 -5.60 4.45
N ASP A 228 -6.03 -4.32 4.21
CA ASP A 228 -6.07 -3.75 2.85
C ASP A 228 -4.71 -3.86 2.14
N ARG A 229 -3.62 -3.78 2.90
CA ARG A 229 -2.24 -3.91 2.43
C ARG A 229 -1.41 -4.76 3.39
N ILE A 230 -0.56 -5.61 2.82
CA ILE A 230 0.46 -6.33 3.58
C ILE A 230 1.40 -5.30 4.22
N ARG A 231 1.67 -5.47 5.51
CA ARG A 231 2.65 -4.69 6.25
C ARG A 231 3.88 -5.54 6.54
N TYR A 232 5.02 -4.88 6.65
CA TYR A 232 6.28 -5.52 7.04
C TYR A 232 6.74 -4.90 8.35
N GLU A 233 6.80 -5.70 9.41
CA GLU A 233 7.32 -5.26 10.70
C GLU A 233 8.70 -5.89 10.96
N PRO A 234 9.76 -5.09 11.19
CA PRO A 234 11.07 -5.64 11.54
C PRO A 234 11.00 -6.55 12.77
N LEU A 235 11.63 -7.73 12.72
CA LEU A 235 11.64 -8.68 13.83
C LEU A 235 12.29 -8.08 15.08
N THR A 236 13.43 -7.41 14.93
CA THR A 236 14.03 -6.60 15.97
C THR A 236 13.72 -5.12 15.77
N LYS A 237 13.11 -4.49 16.78
CA LYS A 237 12.91 -3.03 16.87
C LYS A 237 14.20 -2.27 17.21
N ARG A 238 15.37 -2.89 17.08
CA ARG A 238 16.64 -2.28 17.44
C ARG A 238 17.02 -1.27 16.35
N PRO A 239 17.16 0.03 16.68
CA PRO A 239 17.60 1.02 15.70
C PRO A 239 19.02 0.72 15.24
N ARG A 240 19.28 0.88 13.93
CA ARG A 240 20.60 0.64 13.31
C ARG A 240 21.67 1.55 13.90
N TYR A 241 22.89 1.05 14.06
CA TYR A 241 24.00 1.92 14.45
C TYR A 241 24.44 2.81 13.29
N LEU A 242 24.66 4.09 13.58
CA LEU A 242 25.02 5.09 12.57
C LEU A 242 26.30 5.84 12.94
N ILE A 243 27.03 6.26 11.93
CA ILE A 243 28.07 7.28 12.00
C ILE A 243 27.45 8.54 11.40
N VAL A 244 27.30 9.60 12.20
CA VAL A 244 26.61 10.81 11.78
C VAL A 244 27.59 11.98 11.78
N GLY A 245 27.78 12.59 10.61
CA GLY A 245 28.47 13.87 10.48
C GLY A 245 27.48 15.02 10.57
N ILE A 246 27.88 16.08 11.28
CA ILE A 246 27.06 17.28 11.47
C ILE A 246 27.91 18.49 11.08
N ASP A 247 27.42 19.27 10.13
CA ASP A 247 27.96 20.59 9.76
C ASP A 247 27.09 21.67 10.43
N PRO A 248 27.57 22.33 11.50
CA PRO A 248 26.79 23.33 12.23
C PRO A 248 26.88 24.72 11.56
N GLY A 249 25.75 25.44 11.53
CA GLY A 249 25.73 26.80 10.99
C GLY A 249 24.32 27.37 10.87
N THR A 250 24.15 28.43 10.07
CA THR A 250 22.81 28.96 9.71
C THR A 250 21.98 27.91 8.96
N THR A 251 22.66 27.08 8.18
CA THR A 251 22.15 25.83 7.61
C THR A 251 22.88 24.69 8.30
N THR A 252 22.16 23.82 8.98
CA THR A 252 22.75 22.62 9.58
C THR A 252 22.68 21.48 8.58
N GLY A 253 23.82 20.90 8.23
CA GLY A 253 23.92 19.70 7.41
C GLY A 253 24.02 18.45 8.28
N ILE A 254 23.31 17.38 7.91
CA ILE A 254 23.35 16.08 8.56
C ILE A 254 23.64 15.04 7.49
N GLY A 255 24.71 14.26 7.68
CA GLY A 255 25.04 13.11 6.86
C GLY A 255 25.14 11.86 7.73
N ALA A 256 24.29 10.87 7.50
CA ALA A 256 24.30 9.61 8.23
C ALA A 256 24.78 8.47 7.33
N VAL A 257 25.76 7.71 7.80
CA VAL A 257 26.26 6.49 7.16
C VAL A 257 26.15 5.30 8.10
N ASP A 258 25.96 4.10 7.56
CA ASP A 258 25.98 2.88 8.35
C ASP A 258 27.42 2.45 8.70
N LEU A 259 27.56 1.38 9.49
CA LEU A 259 28.88 0.87 9.89
C LEU A 259 29.65 0.19 8.76
N ASP A 260 29.02 -0.02 7.60
CA ASP A 260 29.64 -0.55 6.39
C ASP A 260 30.08 0.56 5.43
N GLY A 261 29.70 1.82 5.70
CA GLY A 261 30.11 3.02 4.97
C GLY A 261 29.11 3.49 3.91
N GLU A 262 27.91 2.92 3.89
CA GLU A 262 26.86 3.30 2.95
C GLU A 262 26.06 4.49 3.48
N VAL A 263 25.73 5.44 2.60
CA VAL A 263 24.95 6.62 2.97
C VAL A 263 23.50 6.21 3.22
N VAL A 264 23.03 6.43 4.44
CA VAL A 264 21.66 6.15 4.88
C VAL A 264 20.78 7.38 4.65
N GLU A 265 21.28 8.57 4.97
CA GLU A 265 20.53 9.82 4.88
C GLU A 265 21.43 11.03 4.66
N LEU A 266 20.93 11.98 3.86
CA LEU A 266 21.49 13.31 3.66
C LEU A 266 20.36 14.32 3.86
N PHE A 267 20.57 15.26 4.76
CA PHE A 267 19.57 16.25 5.10
C PHE A 267 20.22 17.59 5.43
N SER A 268 19.54 18.68 5.11
CA SER A 268 19.92 20.01 5.55
C SER A 268 18.70 20.88 5.79
N SER A 269 18.80 21.73 6.81
CA SER A 269 17.74 22.70 7.11
C SER A 269 18.31 24.00 7.66
N ARG A 270 17.64 25.10 7.34
CA ARG A 270 17.96 26.42 7.89
C ARG A 270 17.35 26.57 9.28
N GLN A 271 18.09 27.18 10.20
CA GLN A 271 17.63 27.48 11.57
C GLN A 271 17.23 26.26 12.41
N MET A 272 17.82 25.10 12.13
CA MET A 272 17.53 23.87 12.84
C MET A 272 18.16 23.88 14.23
N GLY A 273 17.34 23.68 15.27
CA GLY A 273 17.83 23.63 16.65
C GLY A 273 18.49 22.29 17.01
N THR A 274 19.33 22.25 18.05
CA THR A 274 19.96 21.00 18.52
C THR A 274 18.94 19.91 18.88
N ALA A 275 17.76 20.29 19.41
CA ALA A 275 16.69 19.36 19.73
C ALA A 275 16.08 18.70 18.48
N GLU A 276 15.86 19.48 17.42
CA GLU A 276 15.37 18.99 16.13
C GLU A 276 16.40 18.07 15.47
N VAL A 277 17.70 18.38 15.61
CA VAL A 277 18.79 17.51 15.12
C VAL A 277 18.76 16.16 15.83
N ILE A 278 18.60 16.16 17.15
CA ILE A 278 18.47 14.93 17.94
C ILE A 278 17.22 14.14 17.52
N GLU A 279 16.07 14.80 17.36
CA GLU A 279 14.83 14.15 16.93
C GLU A 279 14.98 13.52 15.55
N HIS A 280 15.53 14.27 14.60
CA HIS A 280 15.78 13.80 13.24
C HIS A 280 16.67 12.58 13.25
N ILE A 281 17.86 12.65 13.88
CA ILE A 281 18.81 11.52 13.97
C ILE A 281 18.18 10.29 14.64
N THR A 282 17.37 10.49 15.68
CA THR A 282 16.67 9.40 16.38
C THR A 282 15.66 8.68 15.48
N GLY A 283 15.06 9.40 14.53
CA GLY A 283 14.17 8.82 13.51
C GLY A 283 14.91 7.93 12.50
N ILE A 284 16.19 8.22 12.22
CA ILE A 284 17.03 7.45 11.30
C ILE A 284 17.56 6.18 11.96
N GLY A 285 18.08 6.31 13.18
CA GLY A 285 18.72 5.20 13.89
C GLY A 285 19.43 5.63 15.17
N LYS A 286 20.38 4.81 15.60
CA LYS A 286 21.15 4.97 16.84
C LYS A 286 22.56 5.46 16.51
N PRO A 287 22.86 6.76 16.65
CA PRO A 287 24.19 7.27 16.39
C PRO A 287 25.19 6.66 17.40
N LEU A 288 26.18 5.96 16.86
CA LEU A 288 27.32 5.42 17.60
C LEU A 288 28.47 6.42 17.64
N ILE A 289 28.67 7.14 16.53
CA ILE A 289 29.75 8.10 16.34
C ILE A 289 29.14 9.39 15.81
N ILE A 290 29.51 10.51 16.43
CA ILE A 290 29.24 11.84 15.90
C ILE A 290 30.55 12.42 15.39
N ALA A 291 30.57 12.76 14.11
CA ALA A 291 31.71 13.34 13.41
C ALA A 291 31.48 14.84 13.15
N SER A 292 32.56 15.61 13.27
CA SER A 292 32.65 17.01 12.88
C SER A 292 33.79 17.14 11.88
N ASP A 293 33.68 18.04 10.91
CA ASP A 293 34.75 18.31 9.94
C ASP A 293 35.83 19.26 10.47
N VAL A 294 35.59 19.92 11.61
CA VAL A 294 36.52 20.84 12.28
C VAL A 294 37.00 20.29 13.63
N GLN A 295 38.25 20.62 13.99
CA GLN A 295 38.84 20.41 15.32
C GLN A 295 39.21 21.76 15.99
N PRO A 296 38.78 22.04 17.23
CA PRO A 296 37.93 21.21 18.11
C PRO A 296 36.48 21.10 17.60
N MET A 297 35.78 20.05 18.07
CA MET A 297 34.37 19.83 17.73
C MET A 297 33.50 21.01 18.21
N PRO A 298 32.65 21.61 17.36
CA PRO A 298 31.80 22.73 17.77
C PRO A 298 30.81 22.37 18.88
N ASP A 299 30.52 23.33 19.78
CA ASP A 299 29.64 23.14 20.96
C ASP A 299 28.26 22.55 20.61
N ALA A 300 27.67 22.99 19.48
CA ALA A 300 26.39 22.48 19.02
C ALA A 300 26.46 20.98 18.71
N VAL A 301 27.51 20.53 18.02
CA VAL A 301 27.77 19.13 17.69
C VAL A 301 28.10 18.33 18.94
N GLU A 302 28.86 18.91 19.87
CA GLU A 302 29.20 18.25 21.13
C GLU A 302 27.96 18.02 22.00
N LYS A 303 26.99 18.95 22.03
CA LYS A 303 25.70 18.74 22.71
C LYS A 303 24.95 17.55 22.12
N VAL A 304 24.89 17.43 20.79
CA VAL A 304 24.27 16.26 20.11
C VAL A 304 25.00 14.98 20.50
N ARG A 305 26.34 14.97 20.43
CA ARG A 305 27.16 13.80 20.82
C ARG A 305 26.87 13.35 22.25
N ARG A 306 26.82 14.28 23.20
CA ARG A 306 26.54 13.99 24.61
C ARG A 306 25.13 13.43 24.80
N ALA A 307 24.14 13.96 24.09
CA ALA A 307 22.75 13.48 24.16
C ALA A 307 22.64 11.99 23.76
N PHE A 308 23.44 11.54 22.81
CA PHE A 308 23.45 10.16 22.36
C PHE A 308 24.48 9.25 23.06
N ASN A 309 25.30 9.78 23.96
CA ASN A 309 26.48 9.11 24.49
C ASN A 309 27.36 8.49 23.37
N ALA A 310 27.51 9.25 22.28
CA ALA A 310 28.23 8.83 21.08
C ALA A 310 29.73 9.14 21.19
N ILE A 311 30.52 8.41 20.41
CA ILE A 311 31.97 8.61 20.31
C ILE A 311 32.22 9.85 19.44
N ALA A 312 33.05 10.77 19.90
CA ALA A 312 33.47 11.92 19.08
C ALA A 312 34.45 11.45 18.01
N TYR A 313 34.24 11.90 16.78
CA TYR A 313 35.25 11.88 15.73
C TYR A 313 35.52 13.29 15.23
N VAL A 314 36.79 13.65 15.13
CA VAL A 314 37.28 14.86 14.47
C VAL A 314 38.46 14.44 13.58
N PRO A 315 38.62 15.05 12.39
CA PRO A 315 39.75 14.73 11.54
C PRO A 315 41.05 15.20 12.21
N PRO A 316 42.18 14.47 12.04
CA PRO A 316 43.47 14.85 12.62
C PRO A 316 44.07 16.11 12.00
N GLN A 317 43.64 16.49 10.80
CA GLN A 317 44.00 17.71 10.08
C GLN A 317 42.81 18.16 9.22
N ASP A 318 42.64 19.47 9.05
CA ASP A 318 41.61 20.04 8.19
C ASP A 318 41.76 19.51 6.76
N ARG A 319 40.68 18.95 6.23
CA ARG A 319 40.65 18.39 4.87
C ARG A 319 40.47 19.50 3.84
N SER A 320 41.25 19.43 2.75
CA SER A 320 41.02 20.30 1.58
C SER A 320 39.66 20.04 0.95
N VAL A 321 39.13 21.05 0.24
CA VAL A 321 37.85 20.94 -0.48
C VAL A 321 37.88 19.80 -1.51
N GLU A 322 39.02 19.59 -2.18
CA GLU A 322 39.23 18.47 -3.11
C GLU A 322 39.13 17.10 -2.41
N GLY A 323 39.73 16.97 -1.22
CA GLY A 323 39.64 15.74 -0.44
C GLY A 323 38.20 15.43 0.02
N LYS A 324 37.41 16.46 0.37
CA LYS A 324 35.98 16.30 0.64
C LYS A 324 35.24 15.83 -0.61
N LEU A 325 35.48 16.44 -1.78
CA LEU A 325 34.83 16.06 -3.04
C LEU A 325 35.11 14.60 -3.44
N GLU A 326 36.34 14.13 -3.28
CA GLU A 326 36.72 12.73 -3.55
C GLU A 326 36.01 11.75 -2.60
N LEU A 327 35.92 12.10 -1.31
CA LEU A 327 35.21 11.32 -0.31
C LEU A 327 33.71 11.21 -0.60
N THR A 328 33.10 12.29 -1.08
CA THR A 328 31.66 12.38 -1.36
C THR A 328 31.28 12.04 -2.79
N ALA A 329 32.22 11.54 -3.59
CA ALA A 329 31.95 11.17 -4.97
C ALA A 329 30.86 10.07 -5.04
N GLY A 330 29.75 10.36 -5.70
CA GLY A 330 28.64 9.42 -5.86
C GLY A 330 27.61 9.36 -4.73
N THR A 331 27.70 10.21 -3.70
CA THR A 331 26.74 10.21 -2.58
C THR A 331 25.46 11.01 -2.84
N GLY A 332 25.40 11.81 -3.91
CA GLY A 332 24.18 12.51 -4.34
C GLY A 332 23.75 13.69 -3.48
N TYR A 333 24.68 14.31 -2.73
CA TYR A 333 24.39 15.51 -1.92
C TYR A 333 23.85 16.67 -2.76
N ALA A 334 22.94 17.46 -2.18
CA ALA A 334 22.29 18.58 -2.87
C ALA A 334 22.99 19.93 -2.66
N ASN A 335 23.70 20.08 -1.54
CA ASN A 335 24.35 21.35 -1.18
C ASN A 335 25.68 21.15 -0.43
N PRO A 336 26.49 22.22 -0.29
CA PRO A 336 27.79 22.15 0.38
C PRO A 336 27.75 21.68 1.84
N HIS A 337 26.65 21.96 2.56
CA HIS A 337 26.51 21.55 3.97
C HIS A 337 26.28 20.05 4.10
N GLU A 338 25.45 19.47 3.24
CA GLU A 338 25.28 18.01 3.14
C GLU A 338 26.58 17.32 2.74
N ARG A 339 27.33 17.91 1.81
CA ARG A 339 28.66 17.41 1.41
C ARG A 339 29.61 17.40 2.60
N ASP A 340 29.69 18.48 3.35
CA ASP A 340 30.65 18.60 4.44
C ASP A 340 30.26 17.67 5.61
N ALA A 341 28.96 17.55 5.91
CA ALA A 341 28.43 16.61 6.89
C ALA A 341 28.71 15.13 6.50
N VAL A 342 28.40 14.72 5.26
CA VAL A 342 28.65 13.32 4.84
C VAL A 342 30.15 13.04 4.69
N SER A 343 30.95 14.03 4.29
CA SER A 343 32.41 13.90 4.26
C SER A 343 32.96 13.60 5.65
N ALA A 344 32.48 14.27 6.70
CA ALA A 344 32.90 14.00 8.08
C ALA A 344 32.54 12.57 8.51
N ALA A 345 31.34 12.11 8.15
CA ALA A 345 30.87 10.76 8.46
C ALA A 345 31.71 9.67 7.75
N LEU A 346 32.00 9.87 6.46
CA LEU A 346 32.79 8.93 5.66
C LEU A 346 34.26 8.91 6.06
N ASP A 347 34.82 10.05 6.47
CA ASP A 347 36.18 10.12 7.00
C ASP A 347 36.28 9.34 8.32
N ALA A 348 35.29 9.49 9.21
CA ALA A 348 35.18 8.68 10.42
C ALA A 348 35.14 7.18 10.11
N TYR A 349 34.32 6.76 9.14
CA TYR A 349 34.28 5.38 8.68
C TYR A 349 35.64 4.90 8.15
N ARG A 350 36.32 5.66 7.28
CA ARG A 350 37.63 5.29 6.73
C ARG A 350 38.67 5.06 7.82
N SER A 351 38.67 5.88 8.88
CA SER A 351 39.58 5.72 10.01
C SER A 351 39.35 4.42 10.79
N LEU A 352 38.11 3.91 10.78
CA LEU A 352 37.67 2.72 11.52
C LEU A 352 37.61 1.45 10.67
N LYS A 353 37.66 1.57 9.35
CA LYS A 353 37.55 0.46 8.40
C LYS A 353 38.47 -0.71 8.74
N ASN A 354 39.74 -0.44 9.04
CA ASN A 354 40.72 -1.48 9.41
C ASN A 354 40.33 -2.20 10.71
N LYS A 355 39.80 -1.47 11.70
CA LYS A 355 39.31 -2.06 12.96
C LYS A 355 38.08 -2.93 12.71
N PHE A 356 37.11 -2.45 11.92
CA PHE A 356 35.91 -3.21 11.57
C PHE A 356 36.24 -4.49 10.80
N GLN A 357 37.21 -4.46 9.88
CA GLN A 357 37.69 -5.65 9.17
C GLN A 357 38.35 -6.66 10.11
N ASN A 358 39.15 -6.20 11.07
CA ASN A 358 39.77 -7.09 12.05
C ASN A 358 38.74 -7.74 12.98
N ILE A 359 37.71 -6.99 13.37
CA ILE A 359 36.57 -7.52 14.15
C ILE A 359 35.84 -8.59 13.34
N ALA A 360 35.48 -8.32 12.08
CA ALA A 360 34.78 -9.28 11.23
C ALA A 360 35.52 -10.60 11.05
N LYS A 361 36.86 -10.59 11.00
CA LYS A 361 37.70 -11.81 10.93
C LYS A 361 37.67 -12.66 12.21
N ARG A 362 37.42 -12.04 13.37
CA ARG A 362 37.46 -12.71 14.68
C ARG A 362 36.08 -13.15 15.17
N VAL A 363 35.01 -12.63 14.58
CA VAL A 363 33.63 -12.95 14.97
C VAL A 363 33.14 -14.18 14.21
N PRO A 364 32.66 -15.23 14.89
CA PRO A 364 32.05 -16.39 14.24
C PRO A 364 30.79 -16.02 13.43
N PRO A 365 30.45 -16.78 12.38
CA PRO A 365 29.19 -16.61 11.65
C PRO A 365 27.98 -16.76 12.57
N GLY A 366 26.95 -15.95 12.32
CA GLY A 366 25.70 -16.00 13.07
C GLY A 366 25.66 -15.09 14.31
N ILE A 367 26.48 -14.04 14.32
CA ILE A 367 26.46 -12.99 15.35
C ILE A 367 26.35 -11.65 14.64
N ASP A 368 25.50 -10.76 15.16
CA ASP A 368 25.34 -9.40 14.63
C ASP A 368 26.66 -8.62 14.79
N LEU A 369 27.30 -8.33 13.65
CA LEU A 369 28.57 -7.62 13.61
C LEU A 369 28.46 -6.20 14.16
N ASP A 370 27.31 -5.54 13.97
CA ASP A 370 27.15 -4.14 14.34
C ASP A 370 27.13 -3.98 15.87
N GLU A 371 26.55 -4.94 16.60
CA GLU A 371 26.61 -4.98 18.07
C GLU A 371 28.04 -5.24 18.57
N VAL A 372 28.78 -6.14 17.92
CA VAL A 372 30.18 -6.40 18.30
C VAL A 372 31.04 -5.16 18.03
N ARG A 373 30.89 -4.53 16.86
CA ARG A 373 31.58 -3.28 16.50
C ARG A 373 31.26 -2.18 17.51
N ALA A 374 29.98 -1.99 17.87
CA ALA A 374 29.56 -1.01 18.85
C ALA A 374 30.11 -1.29 20.25
N GLY A 375 30.12 -2.55 20.69
CA GLY A 375 30.69 -2.95 21.99
C GLY A 375 32.20 -2.70 22.08
N VAL A 376 32.94 -3.05 21.02
CA VAL A 376 34.39 -2.83 20.95
C VAL A 376 34.73 -1.35 20.92
N LEU A 377 33.99 -0.55 20.15
CA LEU A 377 34.22 0.90 20.10
C LEU A 377 33.91 1.60 21.43
N ARG A 378 33.00 1.04 22.24
CA ARG A 378 32.75 1.49 23.63
C ARG A 378 33.77 0.98 24.66
N GLY A 379 34.83 0.30 24.22
CA GLY A 379 35.94 -0.15 25.07
C GLY A 379 35.78 -1.55 25.66
N ARG A 380 34.81 -2.35 25.22
CA ARG A 380 34.68 -3.76 25.65
C ARG A 380 35.58 -4.67 24.82
N SER A 381 36.04 -5.79 25.40
CA SER A 381 36.75 -6.81 24.63
C SER A 381 35.78 -7.60 23.74
N ILE A 382 36.28 -8.11 22.60
CA ILE A 382 35.48 -8.94 21.68
C ILE A 382 34.88 -10.13 22.43
N GLU A 383 35.66 -10.81 23.27
CA GLU A 383 35.21 -11.96 24.06
C GLU A 383 34.08 -11.63 25.02
N ALA A 384 34.14 -10.48 25.70
CA ALA A 384 33.08 -10.06 26.62
C ALA A 384 31.77 -9.77 25.89
N VAL A 385 31.83 -9.17 24.69
CA VAL A 385 30.63 -8.90 23.88
C VAL A 385 30.05 -10.20 23.32
N LEU A 386 30.90 -11.13 22.88
CA LEU A 386 30.47 -12.45 22.40
C LEU A 386 29.82 -13.29 23.52
N ALA A 387 30.32 -13.21 24.76
CA ALA A 387 29.75 -13.91 25.91
C ALA A 387 28.32 -13.42 26.22
N ASP A 388 28.09 -12.11 26.22
CA ASP A 388 26.77 -11.52 26.42
C ASP A 388 25.79 -11.90 25.30
N LEU A 389 26.24 -11.87 24.04
CA LEU A 389 25.40 -12.19 22.88
C LEU A 389 25.08 -13.69 22.76
N SER A 390 25.98 -14.57 23.21
CA SER A 390 25.78 -16.02 23.21
C SER A 390 25.00 -16.55 24.42
N GLY A 391 24.58 -15.67 25.34
CA GLY A 391 23.87 -16.06 26.56
C GLY A 391 24.72 -16.88 27.54
N ARG A 392 26.02 -17.02 27.30
CA ARG A 392 26.96 -17.66 28.23
C ARG A 392 27.39 -16.64 29.27
N GLN A 393 26.56 -16.47 30.30
CA GLN A 393 27.06 -15.92 31.56
C GLN A 393 28.19 -16.82 32.05
N LYS A 394 29.42 -16.30 32.02
CA LYS A 394 30.50 -16.87 32.81
C LYS A 394 30.12 -16.66 34.29
N PRO A 395 30.14 -17.70 35.15
CA PRO A 395 29.95 -17.49 36.58
C PRO A 395 30.98 -16.45 37.05
N ALA A 396 30.55 -15.48 37.85
CA ALA A 396 31.46 -14.53 38.47
C ALA A 396 32.60 -15.27 39.18
N PRO A 397 33.87 -14.82 39.07
CA PRO A 397 34.93 -15.38 39.88
C PRO A 397 34.60 -15.16 41.36
N ALA A 398 34.70 -16.21 42.17
CA ALA A 398 34.58 -16.10 43.61
C ALA A 398 35.64 -15.10 44.17
N PRO A 399 35.36 -14.40 45.28
CA PRO A 399 36.32 -13.48 45.87
C PRO A 399 37.59 -14.22 46.29
N PRO A 400 38.79 -13.61 46.18
CA PRO A 400 40.02 -14.26 46.61
C PRO A 400 40.05 -14.39 48.14
N GLU A 401 40.47 -15.58 48.60
CA GLU A 401 40.80 -15.84 50.00
C GLU A 401 41.91 -14.90 50.48
N SER A 402 41.69 -14.35 51.68
CA SER A 402 42.61 -13.45 52.37
C SER A 402 43.85 -14.21 52.84
N PRO A 403 45.08 -13.68 52.69
CA PRO A 403 46.25 -14.30 53.29
C PRO A 403 46.29 -14.04 54.80
N GLN A 404 46.61 -15.08 55.58
CA GLN A 404 46.86 -14.98 57.02
C GLN A 404 48.07 -14.08 57.33
N PRO A 405 48.06 -13.25 58.39
CA PRO A 405 49.22 -12.49 58.82
C PRO A 405 50.07 -13.25 59.86
N GLN A 406 51.39 -13.22 59.67
CA GLN A 406 52.37 -13.57 60.71
C GLN A 406 52.54 -12.43 61.73
N PRO A 407 52.88 -12.72 63.00
CA PRO A 407 52.94 -11.71 64.06
C PRO A 407 54.33 -11.07 64.22
N THR A 408 54.35 -9.77 64.50
CA THR A 408 55.47 -9.05 65.16
C THR A 408 54.91 -8.07 66.21
N PRO A 409 55.70 -7.69 67.24
CA PRO A 409 55.20 -7.38 68.59
C PRO A 409 54.78 -5.91 68.82
N PRO A 410 54.18 -5.61 69.99
CA PRO A 410 53.34 -4.43 70.20
C PRO A 410 54.08 -3.27 70.88
N ALA A 411 53.83 -2.04 70.44
CA ALA A 411 54.04 -0.83 71.26
C ALA A 411 53.32 0.46 70.77
N GLN A 412 52.55 0.46 69.67
CA GLN A 412 51.94 1.70 69.12
C GLN A 412 50.47 1.54 68.68
N ALA A 413 49.75 0.54 69.21
CA ALA A 413 48.43 0.15 68.68
C ALA A 413 47.25 1.01 69.16
N ASP A 414 47.34 1.67 70.32
CA ASP A 414 46.15 2.29 70.93
C ASP A 414 45.70 3.59 70.25
N ASP A 415 46.63 4.48 69.84
CA ASP A 415 46.25 5.75 69.22
C ASP A 415 45.68 5.58 67.79
N ARG A 416 46.18 4.59 67.03
CA ARG A 416 45.67 4.31 65.68
C ARG A 416 44.28 3.70 65.70
N LEU A 417 44.00 2.82 66.66
CA LEU A 417 42.67 2.21 66.85
C LEU A 417 41.62 3.28 67.15
N VAL A 418 41.92 4.21 68.05
CA VAL A 418 41.01 5.31 68.41
C VAL A 418 40.78 6.27 67.22
N GLN A 419 41.80 6.54 66.40
CA GLN A 419 41.65 7.35 65.20
C GLN A 419 40.80 6.66 64.11
N LEU A 420 41.00 5.36 63.92
CA LEU A 420 40.23 4.55 62.98
C LEU A 420 38.76 4.46 63.41
N GLU A 421 38.47 4.23 64.69
CA GLU A 421 37.08 4.23 65.20
C GLU A 421 36.39 5.58 65.00
N ARG A 422 37.12 6.69 65.20
CA ARG A 422 36.60 8.04 64.95
C ARG A 422 36.39 8.32 63.47
N GLN A 423 37.15 7.70 62.58
CA GLN A 423 36.91 7.75 61.13
C GLN A 423 35.71 6.91 60.72
N VAL A 424 35.58 5.69 61.26
CA VAL A 424 34.44 4.80 60.98
C VAL A 424 33.13 5.48 61.38
N ARG A 425 33.05 6.11 62.56
CA ARG A 425 31.84 6.84 62.99
C ARG A 425 31.52 8.02 62.07
N ARG A 426 32.53 8.77 61.60
CA ARG A 426 32.31 9.86 60.64
C ARG A 426 31.83 9.36 59.28
N LEU A 427 32.39 8.26 58.80
CA LEU A 427 31.96 7.63 57.55
C LEU A 427 30.55 7.08 57.66
N GLN A 428 30.18 6.46 58.79
CA GLN A 428 28.82 5.99 59.03
C GLN A 428 27.81 7.15 59.05
N ALA A 429 28.14 8.26 59.72
CA ALA A 429 27.29 9.46 59.70
C ALA A 429 27.13 10.04 58.29
N PHE A 430 28.21 10.06 57.50
CA PHE A 430 28.17 10.54 56.11
C PHE A 430 27.37 9.62 55.19
N VAL A 431 27.47 8.30 55.38
CA VAL A 431 26.64 7.33 54.66
C VAL A 431 25.17 7.55 54.96
N GLN A 432 24.81 7.77 56.23
CA GLN A 432 23.42 8.03 56.63
C GLN A 432 22.88 9.33 56.01
N GLU A 433 23.68 10.40 56.00
CA GLU A 433 23.32 11.68 55.35
C GLU A 433 23.13 11.51 53.83
N LEU A 434 24.00 10.73 53.18
CA LEU A 434 23.87 10.40 51.76
C LEU A 434 22.61 9.57 51.47
N GLU A 435 22.30 8.57 52.30
CA GLU A 435 21.09 7.75 52.17
C GLU A 435 19.82 8.58 52.32
N GLU A 436 19.78 9.50 53.29
CA GLU A 436 18.68 10.46 53.45
C GLU A 436 18.55 11.40 52.25
N GLY A 437 19.67 11.88 51.72
CA GLY A 437 19.71 12.71 50.51
C GLY A 437 19.22 11.97 49.26
N ILE A 438 19.54 10.68 49.11
CA ILE A 438 19.04 9.82 48.02
C ILE A 438 17.53 9.63 48.18
N ALA A 439 17.04 9.30 49.37
CA ALA A 439 15.62 9.13 49.62
C ALA A 439 14.81 10.41 49.35
N GLY A 440 15.38 11.59 49.65
CA GLY A 440 14.80 12.89 49.29
C GLY A 440 14.68 13.08 47.77
N LYS A 441 15.76 12.84 47.04
CA LYS A 441 15.79 12.95 45.57
C LYS A 441 14.86 11.94 44.90
N ASP A 442 14.75 10.72 45.42
CA ASP A 442 13.84 9.71 44.87
C ASP A 442 12.37 10.11 45.01
N ARG A 443 11.99 10.73 46.13
CA ARG A 443 10.64 11.30 46.32
C ARG A 443 10.37 12.44 45.34
N GLU A 444 11.34 13.31 45.12
CA GLU A 444 11.25 14.42 44.17
C GLU A 444 11.12 13.91 42.73
N ILE A 445 11.94 12.94 42.33
CA ILE A 445 11.87 12.26 41.04
C ILE A 445 10.49 11.61 40.86
N ALA A 446 9.93 10.96 41.88
CA ALA A 446 8.61 10.37 41.82
C ALA A 446 7.51 11.42 41.62
N SER A 447 7.63 12.59 42.25
CA SER A 447 6.72 13.73 42.09
C SER A 447 6.79 14.32 40.68
N LEU A 448 7.99 14.66 40.21
CA LEU A 448 8.22 15.20 38.86
C LEU A 448 7.75 14.22 37.78
N LYS A 449 8.00 12.91 37.95
CA LYS A 449 7.48 11.88 37.04
C LYS A 449 5.95 11.84 37.01
N ARG A 450 5.26 12.06 38.15
CA ARG A 450 3.79 12.16 38.18
C ARG A 450 3.30 13.40 37.42
N GLN A 451 3.93 14.54 37.65
CA GLN A 451 3.57 15.80 36.98
C GLN A 451 3.77 15.73 35.46
N ILE A 452 4.89 15.15 35.00
CA ILE A 452 5.15 14.91 33.58
C ILE A 452 4.08 14.00 32.97
N ARG A 453 3.66 12.93 33.68
CA ARG A 453 2.60 12.05 33.18
C ARG A 453 1.26 12.78 33.05
N TYR A 454 0.93 13.62 34.02
CA TYR A 454 -0.29 14.43 33.99
C TYR A 454 -0.28 15.40 32.80
N GLU A 455 0.79 16.18 32.63
CA GLU A 455 0.92 17.11 31.50
C GLU A 455 0.90 16.41 30.14
N ARG A 456 1.57 15.25 30.01
CA ARG A 456 1.53 14.45 28.79
C ARG A 456 0.14 13.92 28.48
N SER A 457 -0.61 13.49 29.50
CA SER A 457 -1.99 13.02 29.32
C SER A 457 -2.91 14.14 28.87
N GLU A 458 -2.77 15.34 29.44
CA GLU A 458 -3.59 16.50 29.06
C GLU A 458 -3.23 16.98 27.66
N ARG A 459 -1.93 17.15 27.33
CA ARG A 459 -1.51 17.48 25.95
C ARG A 459 -1.97 16.45 24.94
N GLY A 460 -1.97 15.17 25.29
CA GLY A 460 -2.48 14.09 24.44
C GLY A 460 -3.97 14.23 24.14
N LYS A 461 -4.80 14.57 25.13
CA LYS A 461 -6.24 14.83 24.93
C LYS A 461 -6.48 16.06 24.06
N THR A 462 -5.70 17.12 24.24
CA THR A 462 -5.83 18.34 23.43
C THR A 462 -5.45 18.07 21.98
N LEU A 463 -4.31 17.41 21.74
CA LEU A 463 -3.88 17.02 20.39
C LEU A 463 -4.92 16.15 19.68
N GLN A 464 -5.51 15.17 20.38
CA GLN A 464 -6.58 14.35 19.81
C GLN A 464 -7.81 15.18 19.43
N ARG A 465 -8.22 16.13 20.29
CA ARG A 465 -9.33 17.05 19.98
C ARG A 465 -9.02 17.93 18.78
N ASP A 466 -7.80 18.47 18.69
CA ASP A 466 -7.40 19.34 17.60
C ASP A 466 -7.33 18.57 16.27
N THR A 467 -6.86 17.31 16.29
CA THR A 467 -6.90 16.45 15.11
C THR A 467 -8.33 16.09 14.69
N ASP A 468 -9.22 15.84 15.64
CA ASP A 468 -10.64 15.57 15.37
C ASP A 468 -11.35 16.80 14.80
N ILE A 469 -11.01 18.00 15.29
CA ILE A 469 -11.54 19.25 14.75
C ILE A 469 -11.02 19.47 13.32
N ALA A 470 -9.72 19.35 13.09
CA ALA A 470 -9.12 19.54 11.76
C ALA A 470 -9.70 18.57 10.70
N THR A 471 -9.89 17.30 11.07
CA THR A 471 -10.50 16.30 10.19
C THR A 471 -11.97 16.64 9.88
N ARG A 472 -12.75 17.05 10.88
CA ARG A 472 -14.14 17.49 10.69
C ARG A 472 -14.23 18.75 9.83
N GLU A 473 -13.35 19.73 10.04
CA GLU A 473 -13.29 20.95 9.23
C GLU A 473 -12.98 20.66 7.76
N ALA A 474 -12.04 19.75 7.49
CA ALA A 474 -11.74 19.30 6.12
C ALA A 474 -12.96 18.64 5.46
N ILE A 475 -13.70 17.79 6.19
CA ILE A 475 -14.94 17.18 5.72
C ILE A 475 -15.99 18.25 5.42
N ILE A 476 -16.19 19.22 6.31
CA ILE A 476 -17.14 20.32 6.12
C ILE A 476 -16.78 21.16 4.90
N ALA A 477 -15.50 21.47 4.68
CA ALA A 477 -15.04 22.21 3.51
C ALA A 477 -15.32 21.47 2.20
N ASN A 478 -15.09 20.15 2.18
CA ASN A 478 -15.40 19.31 1.03
C ASN A 478 -16.92 19.24 0.77
N LEU A 479 -17.72 18.99 1.80
CA LEU A 479 -19.19 18.96 1.71
C LEU A 479 -19.76 20.28 1.20
N ARG A 480 -19.25 21.43 1.67
CA ARG A 480 -19.63 22.75 1.16
C ARG A 480 -19.31 22.92 -0.33
N THR A 481 -18.16 22.39 -0.77
CA THR A 481 -17.76 22.45 -2.18
C THR A 481 -18.66 21.58 -3.05
N LEU A 482 -19.01 20.38 -2.59
CA LEU A 482 -19.95 19.49 -3.27
C LEU A 482 -21.35 20.11 -3.36
N LEU A 483 -21.84 20.68 -2.26
CA LEU A 483 -23.13 21.35 -2.21
C LEU A 483 -23.21 22.48 -3.25
N ARG A 484 -22.19 23.34 -3.31
CA ARG A 484 -22.11 24.41 -4.33
C ARG A 484 -22.12 23.87 -5.77
N LYS A 485 -21.48 22.71 -6.02
CA LYS A 485 -21.50 22.07 -7.35
C LYS A 485 -22.89 21.53 -7.69
N GLU A 486 -23.58 20.91 -6.73
CA GLU A 486 -24.94 20.41 -6.92
C GLU A 486 -25.94 21.55 -7.11
N GLU A 487 -25.84 22.63 -6.34
CA GLU A 487 -26.68 23.83 -6.49
C GLU A 487 -26.52 24.46 -7.89
N LYS A 488 -25.28 24.58 -8.38
CA LYS A 488 -25.01 25.05 -9.75
C LYS A 488 -25.65 24.13 -10.80
N ARG A 489 -25.54 22.81 -10.64
CA ARG A 489 -26.18 21.82 -11.53
C ARG A 489 -27.70 21.94 -11.51
N ASN A 490 -28.29 22.07 -10.32
CA ASN A 490 -29.74 22.22 -10.17
C ASN A 490 -30.22 23.50 -10.84
N LYS A 491 -29.49 24.62 -10.67
CA LYS A 491 -29.79 25.89 -11.34
C LYS A 491 -29.72 25.77 -12.88
N SER A 492 -28.72 25.07 -13.42
CA SER A 492 -28.64 24.84 -14.88
C SER A 492 -29.78 23.95 -15.40
N LEU A 493 -30.13 22.90 -14.67
CA LEU A 493 -31.22 21.99 -15.05
C LEU A 493 -32.57 22.72 -15.03
N ARG A 494 -32.83 23.54 -14.01
CA ARG A 494 -34.05 24.39 -13.95
C ARG A 494 -34.17 25.32 -15.14
N LYS A 495 -33.07 26.00 -15.53
CA LYS A 495 -33.05 26.85 -16.72
C LYS A 495 -33.32 26.07 -18.01
N ARG A 496 -32.83 24.83 -18.11
CA ARG A 496 -33.09 23.96 -19.28
C ARG A 496 -34.55 23.54 -19.35
N ILE A 497 -35.16 23.18 -18.21
CA ILE A 497 -36.59 22.87 -18.12
C ILE A 497 -37.44 24.08 -18.53
N GLU A 498 -37.09 25.28 -18.07
CA GLU A 498 -37.81 26.51 -18.43
C GLU A 498 -37.75 26.79 -19.94
N ARG A 499 -36.60 26.55 -20.59
CA ARG A 499 -36.47 26.68 -22.05
C ARG A 499 -37.30 25.66 -22.81
N MET A 500 -37.34 24.40 -22.34
CA MET A 500 -38.16 23.36 -22.97
C MET A 500 -39.66 23.68 -22.86
N ARG A 501 -40.13 24.18 -21.72
CA ARG A 501 -41.53 24.59 -21.55
C ARG A 501 -41.95 25.72 -22.51
N ARG A 502 -41.07 26.69 -22.76
CA ARG A 502 -41.33 27.75 -23.75
C ARG A 502 -41.48 27.22 -25.18
N VAL A 503 -40.86 26.09 -25.51
CA VAL A 503 -41.02 25.43 -26.81
C VAL A 503 -42.40 24.79 -26.91
N GLU A 504 -42.83 24.09 -25.86
CA GLU A 504 -44.17 23.47 -25.79
C GLU A 504 -45.28 24.53 -25.86
N GLU A 505 -45.14 25.66 -25.17
CA GLU A 505 -46.13 26.75 -25.20
C GLU A 505 -46.30 27.38 -26.60
N LEU A 506 -45.29 27.31 -27.47
CA LEU A 506 -45.37 27.80 -28.86
C LEU A 506 -46.09 26.81 -29.80
N GLN A 507 -46.44 25.60 -29.34
CA GLN A 507 -47.16 24.59 -30.11
C GLN A 507 -48.70 24.78 -30.12
N ILE A 508 -49.23 25.85 -29.51
CA ILE A 508 -50.68 26.04 -29.27
C ILE A 508 -51.30 27.01 -30.29
N GLY A 509 -51.05 26.81 -31.58
CA GLY A 509 -51.83 27.44 -32.66
C GLY A 509 -52.43 26.35 -33.54
N GLU A 510 -53.76 26.28 -33.65
CA GLU A 510 -54.41 25.35 -34.60
C GLU A 510 -53.89 25.62 -36.03
N GLY A 511 -53.38 24.59 -36.70
CA GLY A 511 -52.85 24.66 -38.07
C GLY A 511 -51.37 25.05 -38.21
N GLN A 512 -50.56 25.03 -37.14
CA GLN A 512 -49.12 25.33 -37.23
C GLN A 512 -48.21 24.22 -36.70
N VAL A 513 -47.16 23.91 -37.47
CA VAL A 513 -46.11 22.95 -37.11
C VAL A 513 -44.93 23.68 -36.49
N ALA A 514 -44.46 23.21 -35.34
CA ALA A 514 -43.28 23.77 -34.67
C ALA A 514 -41.98 23.37 -35.38
N VAL A 515 -41.12 24.36 -35.61
CA VAL A 515 -39.85 24.20 -36.34
C VAL A 515 -38.68 24.62 -35.45
N LYS A 516 -37.65 23.79 -35.39
CA LYS A 516 -36.40 24.06 -34.68
C LYS A 516 -35.36 24.61 -35.65
N ALA A 517 -34.77 25.76 -35.35
CA ALA A 517 -33.85 26.43 -36.28
C ALA A 517 -32.38 26.23 -35.90
N ILE A 518 -31.55 25.88 -36.89
CA ILE A 518 -30.09 25.81 -36.81
C ILE A 518 -29.43 26.75 -37.82
N ALA A 519 -28.26 27.27 -37.46
CA ALA A 519 -27.54 28.22 -38.29
C ALA A 519 -26.97 27.59 -39.57
N SER A 520 -26.51 26.33 -39.50
CA SER A 520 -25.91 25.62 -40.62
C SER A 520 -26.15 24.12 -40.51
N LEU A 521 -26.13 23.39 -41.63
CA LEU A 521 -26.30 21.93 -41.65
C LEU A 521 -24.98 21.22 -41.27
N THR A 522 -24.51 21.41 -40.04
CA THR A 522 -23.23 20.87 -39.52
C THR A 522 -23.44 20.06 -38.25
N HIS A 523 -22.50 19.13 -37.94
CA HIS A 523 -22.49 18.34 -36.71
C HIS A 523 -22.61 19.20 -35.45
N ASP A 524 -21.84 20.29 -35.39
CA ASP A 524 -21.83 21.18 -34.22
C ASP A 524 -23.15 21.92 -34.03
N ALA A 525 -23.80 22.31 -35.14
CA ALA A 525 -25.11 22.98 -35.09
C ALA A 525 -26.23 22.02 -34.65
N VAL A 526 -26.22 20.78 -35.13
CA VAL A 526 -27.19 19.73 -34.73
C VAL A 526 -26.99 19.34 -33.25
N ARG A 527 -25.74 19.17 -32.80
CA ARG A 527 -25.43 18.89 -31.40
C ARG A 527 -25.80 20.05 -30.47
N SER A 528 -25.57 21.29 -30.90
CA SER A 528 -25.98 22.50 -30.19
C SER A 528 -27.51 22.54 -30.02
N LEU A 529 -28.26 22.17 -31.07
CA LEU A 529 -29.72 22.06 -31.01
C LEU A 529 -30.17 20.97 -30.03
N ALA A 530 -29.57 19.77 -30.10
CA ALA A 530 -29.85 18.66 -29.19
C ALA A 530 -29.60 19.03 -27.71
N ALA A 531 -28.52 19.78 -27.45
CA ALA A 531 -28.17 20.24 -26.11
C ALA A 531 -29.17 21.29 -25.57
N ASP A 532 -29.56 22.25 -26.41
CA ASP A 532 -30.39 23.38 -26.00
C ASP A 532 -31.89 23.04 -25.93
N LEU A 533 -32.42 22.35 -26.94
CA LEU A 533 -33.86 22.13 -27.13
C LEU A 533 -34.26 20.65 -27.20
N GLY A 534 -33.28 19.75 -27.33
CA GLY A 534 -33.54 18.31 -27.58
C GLY A 534 -33.94 18.04 -29.04
N LEU A 535 -33.67 16.83 -29.50
CA LEU A 535 -34.11 16.29 -30.79
C LEU A 535 -34.90 15.02 -30.52
N VAL A 536 -36.18 15.03 -30.90
CA VAL A 536 -37.15 13.96 -30.69
C VAL A 536 -37.74 13.57 -32.05
N GLU A 537 -38.20 12.32 -32.15
CA GLU A 537 -38.89 11.80 -33.33
C GLU A 537 -40.06 12.72 -33.72
N GLY A 538 -40.13 13.11 -34.99
CA GLY A 538 -41.16 14.02 -35.51
C GLY A 538 -40.79 15.51 -35.54
N ASP A 539 -39.61 15.91 -35.06
CA ASP A 539 -39.17 17.31 -35.12
C ASP A 539 -38.91 17.80 -36.56
N VAL A 540 -39.29 19.04 -36.86
CA VAL A 540 -38.95 19.73 -38.12
C VAL A 540 -37.76 20.66 -37.89
N ILE A 541 -36.69 20.54 -38.69
CA ILE A 541 -35.46 21.30 -38.52
C ILE A 541 -35.27 22.29 -39.66
N ALA A 542 -35.34 23.60 -39.40
CA ALA A 542 -34.98 24.63 -40.37
C ALA A 542 -33.50 25.00 -40.31
N VAL A 543 -32.89 25.13 -41.48
CA VAL A 543 -31.47 25.46 -41.62
C VAL A 543 -31.35 26.82 -42.31
N ALA A 544 -30.57 27.73 -41.75
CA ALA A 544 -30.32 29.03 -42.38
C ALA A 544 -29.37 28.94 -43.59
N THR A 545 -28.38 28.03 -43.56
CA THR A 545 -27.52 27.73 -44.72
C THR A 545 -27.19 26.24 -44.83
N THR A 546 -27.22 25.71 -46.05
CA THR A 546 -26.79 24.35 -46.38
C THR A 546 -25.26 24.23 -46.54
N GLY A 547 -24.51 25.33 -46.38
CA GLY A 547 -23.05 25.32 -46.44
C GLY A 547 -22.42 24.48 -45.32
N GLY A 548 -21.46 23.62 -45.68
CA GLY A 548 -20.72 22.77 -44.74
C GLY A 548 -21.37 21.42 -44.41
N TRP A 549 -22.37 21.00 -45.19
CA TRP A 549 -23.05 19.73 -45.00
C TRP A 549 -22.16 18.52 -45.32
N GLY A 550 -22.37 17.42 -44.60
CA GLY A 550 -21.73 16.14 -44.87
C GLY A 550 -22.72 14.98 -44.75
N ARG A 551 -22.47 13.88 -45.45
CA ARG A 551 -23.37 12.70 -45.47
C ARG A 551 -23.66 12.14 -44.07
N SER A 552 -22.72 12.28 -43.13
CA SER A 552 -22.88 11.85 -41.74
C SER A 552 -23.88 12.72 -40.96
N VAL A 553 -23.97 14.03 -41.22
CA VAL A 553 -24.95 14.92 -40.59
C VAL A 553 -26.37 14.57 -41.06
N VAL A 554 -26.53 14.32 -42.35
CA VAL A 554 -27.82 13.90 -42.95
C VAL A 554 -28.29 12.60 -42.31
N ARG A 555 -27.38 11.63 -42.12
CA ARG A 555 -27.69 10.37 -41.45
C ARG A 555 -28.02 10.56 -39.97
N GLU A 556 -27.28 11.40 -39.25
CA GLU A 556 -27.55 11.69 -37.84
C GLU A 556 -28.97 12.27 -37.63
N ILE A 557 -29.40 13.17 -38.51
CA ILE A 557 -30.74 13.74 -38.47
C ILE A 557 -31.81 12.69 -38.86
N ALA A 558 -31.51 11.83 -39.84
CA ALA A 558 -32.40 10.74 -40.23
C ALA A 558 -32.55 9.67 -39.15
N ASP A 559 -31.46 9.30 -38.46
CA ASP A 559 -31.43 8.35 -37.34
C ASP A 559 -32.22 8.88 -36.14
N ALA A 560 -32.24 10.20 -35.95
CA ALA A 560 -33.09 10.89 -34.98
C ALA A 560 -34.59 10.94 -35.39
N LYS A 561 -34.92 10.45 -36.60
CA LYS A 561 -36.27 10.42 -37.19
C LYS A 561 -36.97 11.78 -37.19
N ALA A 562 -36.24 12.82 -37.63
CA ALA A 562 -36.83 14.12 -37.88
C ALA A 562 -37.90 14.03 -38.98
N ALA A 563 -39.00 14.79 -38.84
CA ALA A 563 -40.08 14.82 -39.82
C ALA A 563 -39.65 15.44 -41.15
N ALA A 564 -38.82 16.49 -41.11
CA ALA A 564 -38.21 17.09 -42.29
C ALA A 564 -37.05 18.03 -41.94
N VAL A 565 -36.18 18.27 -42.93
CA VAL A 565 -35.22 19.37 -42.92
C VAL A 565 -35.68 20.46 -43.88
N VAL A 566 -35.93 21.65 -43.34
CA VAL A 566 -36.33 22.83 -44.10
C VAL A 566 -35.08 23.59 -44.55
N VAL A 567 -34.93 23.75 -45.87
CA VAL A 567 -33.78 24.39 -46.51
C VAL A 567 -34.16 25.77 -47.08
N PRO A 568 -33.21 26.72 -47.14
CA PRO A 568 -33.50 28.06 -47.62
C PRO A 568 -33.77 28.06 -49.13
N GLY A 569 -34.82 28.74 -49.58
CA GLY A 569 -35.19 28.85 -50.99
C GLY A 569 -36.69 28.73 -51.26
N LYS A 570 -37.11 29.02 -52.50
CA LYS A 570 -38.51 28.87 -52.97
C LYS A 570 -38.80 27.45 -53.49
N SER A 571 -37.80 26.78 -54.04
CA SER A 571 -37.87 25.40 -54.54
C SER A 571 -36.58 24.65 -54.21
N LEU A 572 -36.60 23.32 -54.36
CA LEU A 572 -35.42 22.46 -54.13
C LEU A 572 -34.46 22.42 -55.34
N GLU A 573 -34.84 23.01 -56.48
CA GLU A 573 -34.07 22.94 -57.74
C GLU A 573 -32.75 23.73 -57.70
N GLY A 574 -32.63 24.70 -56.80
CA GLY A 574 -31.40 25.49 -56.59
C GLY A 574 -30.46 24.91 -55.51
N LEU A 575 -30.75 23.73 -54.96
CA LEU A 575 -29.93 23.10 -53.93
C LEU A 575 -28.80 22.25 -54.53
N ASP A 576 -27.76 21.96 -53.74
CA ASP A 576 -26.70 21.03 -54.14
C ASP A 576 -27.30 19.65 -54.48
N PRO A 577 -27.15 19.14 -55.72
CA PRO A 577 -27.68 17.85 -56.13
C PRO A 577 -27.19 16.67 -55.27
N HIS A 578 -25.99 16.78 -54.70
CA HIS A 578 -25.44 15.74 -53.82
C HIS A 578 -26.17 15.67 -52.48
N LEU A 579 -26.69 16.80 -51.97
CA LEU A 579 -27.47 16.85 -50.74
C LEU A 579 -28.84 16.21 -50.94
N ILE A 580 -29.49 16.49 -52.08
CA ILE A 580 -30.76 15.89 -52.46
C ILE A 580 -30.61 14.37 -52.57
N ALA A 581 -29.56 13.89 -53.27
CA ALA A 581 -29.28 12.46 -53.38
C ALA A 581 -28.97 11.80 -52.01
N ALA A 582 -28.24 12.47 -51.13
CA ALA A 582 -27.95 11.97 -49.79
C ALA A 582 -29.20 11.89 -48.90
N ALA A 583 -30.10 12.87 -48.99
CA ALA A 583 -31.36 12.89 -48.26
C ALA A 583 -32.34 11.82 -48.76
N LEU A 584 -32.46 11.64 -50.08
CA LEU A 584 -33.23 10.55 -50.69
C LEU A 584 -32.71 9.18 -50.26
N ALA A 585 -31.39 8.98 -50.24
CA ALA A 585 -30.78 7.73 -49.79
C ALA A 585 -30.96 7.43 -48.30
N ALA A 586 -31.15 8.47 -47.48
CA ALA A 586 -31.39 8.36 -46.04
C ALA A 586 -32.88 8.45 -45.67
N SER A 587 -33.78 8.50 -46.66
CA SER A 587 -35.23 8.71 -46.46
C SER A 587 -35.57 9.94 -45.61
N LEU A 588 -34.75 10.99 -45.67
CA LEU A 588 -34.95 12.24 -44.93
C LEU A 588 -35.67 13.27 -45.82
N PRO A 589 -36.88 13.74 -45.43
CA PRO A 589 -37.60 14.73 -46.23
C PRO A 589 -36.91 16.09 -46.25
N LEU A 590 -36.71 16.65 -47.45
CA LEU A 590 -36.27 18.04 -47.64
C LEU A 590 -37.43 18.91 -48.09
N VAL A 591 -37.60 20.05 -47.41
CA VAL A 591 -38.69 20.98 -47.68
C VAL A 591 -38.13 22.38 -47.91
N ALA A 592 -38.59 23.09 -48.94
CA ALA A 592 -38.17 24.47 -49.17
C ALA A 592 -38.90 25.42 -48.21
N ALA A 593 -38.17 26.32 -47.55
CA ALA A 593 -38.74 27.29 -46.60
C ALA A 593 -39.87 28.15 -47.20
N GLY A 594 -39.77 28.47 -48.50
CA GLY A 594 -40.78 29.25 -49.21
C GLY A 594 -42.10 28.51 -49.49
N ALA A 595 -42.14 27.18 -49.36
CA ALA A 595 -43.32 26.37 -49.60
C ALA A 595 -44.23 26.22 -48.37
N ILE A 596 -43.71 26.51 -47.17
CA ILE A 596 -44.39 26.21 -45.88
C ILE A 596 -44.64 27.44 -45.01
N GLY A 597 -44.49 28.65 -45.56
CA GLY A 597 -44.75 29.89 -44.84
C GLY A 597 -43.93 30.07 -43.56
N LEU A 598 -42.68 29.61 -43.54
CA LEU A 598 -41.84 29.54 -42.33
C LEU A 598 -41.65 30.90 -41.64
N ARG A 599 -41.97 30.98 -40.34
CA ARG A 599 -41.70 32.14 -39.48
C ARG A 599 -40.75 31.73 -38.35
N LEU A 600 -39.58 32.35 -38.28
CA LEU A 600 -38.55 32.05 -37.27
C LEU A 600 -38.46 33.16 -36.21
N SER A 601 -38.36 32.76 -34.94
CA SER A 601 -38.03 33.61 -33.79
C SER A 601 -36.86 32.99 -33.03
N GLY A 602 -35.64 33.34 -33.44
CA GLY A 602 -34.41 32.78 -32.87
C GLY A 602 -34.19 31.31 -33.25
N LYS A 603 -34.15 30.41 -32.26
CA LYS A 603 -33.92 28.96 -32.46
C LYS A 603 -35.22 28.14 -32.64
N ILE A 604 -36.38 28.80 -32.61
CA ILE A 604 -37.71 28.18 -32.74
C ILE A 604 -38.50 28.96 -33.79
N GLY A 605 -39.41 28.31 -34.49
CA GLY A 605 -40.31 28.92 -35.44
C GLY A 605 -41.57 28.10 -35.65
N THR A 606 -42.46 28.59 -36.50
CA THR A 606 -43.68 27.90 -36.92
C THR A 606 -43.79 27.86 -38.43
N ALA A 607 -44.41 26.80 -38.94
CA ALA A 607 -44.73 26.61 -40.35
C ALA A 607 -46.20 26.25 -40.51
N ASP A 608 -46.76 26.53 -41.68
CA ASP A 608 -48.15 26.20 -42.01
C ASP A 608 -48.33 24.69 -42.21
N GLU A 609 -49.32 24.09 -41.54
CA GLU A 609 -49.53 22.64 -41.54
C GLU A 609 -49.96 22.11 -42.91
N GLU A 610 -50.85 22.81 -43.60
CA GLU A 610 -51.32 22.43 -44.95
C GLU A 610 -50.18 22.48 -45.97
N GLY A 611 -49.39 23.56 -45.95
CA GLY A 611 -48.21 23.71 -46.80
C GLY A 611 -47.13 22.66 -46.49
N PHE A 612 -46.95 22.32 -45.22
CA PHE A 612 -45.99 21.29 -44.79
C PHE A 612 -46.41 19.88 -45.24
N ALA A 613 -47.69 19.53 -45.09
CA ALA A 613 -48.23 18.25 -45.55
C ALA A 613 -48.11 18.09 -47.07
N ALA A 614 -48.42 19.15 -47.84
CA ALA A 614 -48.27 19.14 -49.29
C ALA A 614 -46.80 18.96 -49.73
N ALA A 615 -45.86 19.62 -49.03
CA ALA A 615 -44.43 19.48 -49.32
C ALA A 615 -43.89 18.07 -49.01
N LEU A 616 -44.38 17.43 -47.94
CA LEU A 616 -44.04 16.05 -47.61
C LEU A 616 -44.57 15.06 -48.65
N ALA A 617 -45.80 15.24 -49.13
CA ALA A 617 -46.37 14.41 -50.19
C ALA A 617 -45.56 14.51 -51.49
N ALA A 618 -45.20 15.73 -51.91
CA ALA A 618 -44.36 15.96 -53.09
C ALA A 618 -42.95 15.37 -52.96
N TRP A 619 -42.40 15.30 -51.74
CA TRP A 619 -41.14 14.59 -51.50
C TRP A 619 -41.30 13.06 -51.58
N GLY A 620 -42.42 12.52 -51.08
CA GLY A 620 -42.77 11.11 -51.21
C GLY A 620 -42.79 10.63 -52.66
N GLU A 621 -43.39 11.40 -53.57
CA GLU A 621 -43.40 11.10 -55.00
C GLU A 621 -41.97 11.00 -55.59
N ARG A 622 -41.07 11.89 -55.17
CA ARG A 622 -39.64 11.85 -55.58
C ARG A 622 -38.89 10.64 -55.04
N VAL A 623 -39.19 10.20 -53.82
CA VAL A 623 -38.61 8.98 -53.25
C VAL A 623 -39.05 7.77 -54.07
N GLU A 624 -40.33 7.67 -54.42
CA GLU A 624 -40.85 6.58 -55.26
C GLU A 624 -40.25 6.58 -56.67
N GLU A 625 -40.07 7.75 -57.28
CA GLU A 625 -39.39 7.90 -58.58
C GLU A 625 -37.93 7.46 -58.50
N HIS A 626 -37.19 7.92 -57.48
CA HIS A 626 -35.80 7.54 -57.27
C HIS A 626 -35.62 6.04 -57.02
N GLU A 627 -36.53 5.41 -56.26
CA GLU A 627 -36.52 3.96 -56.07
C GLU A 627 -36.81 3.20 -57.37
N ARG A 628 -37.75 3.69 -58.20
CA ARG A 628 -38.03 3.11 -59.52
C ARG A 628 -36.81 3.17 -60.43
N GLU A 629 -36.11 4.31 -60.49
CA GLU A 629 -34.89 4.48 -61.26
C GLU A 629 -33.75 3.59 -60.76
N LYS A 630 -33.56 3.48 -59.44
CA LYS A 630 -32.55 2.62 -58.84
C LYS A 630 -32.82 1.14 -59.11
N ARG A 631 -34.09 0.69 -59.05
CA ARG A 631 -34.49 -0.68 -59.42
C ARG A 631 -34.23 -0.94 -60.91
N ALA A 632 -34.53 0.01 -61.79
CA ALA A 632 -34.24 -0.10 -63.23
C ALA A 632 -32.72 -0.16 -63.52
N ALA A 633 -31.91 0.67 -62.83
CA ALA A 633 -30.46 0.66 -62.95
C ALA A 633 -29.84 -0.66 -62.44
N MET A 634 -30.34 -1.18 -61.32
CA MET A 634 -29.92 -2.47 -60.76
C MET A 634 -30.23 -3.63 -61.71
N LEU A 635 -31.43 -3.65 -62.30
CA LEU A 635 -31.80 -4.63 -63.33
C LEU A 635 -30.86 -4.55 -64.54
N ASN A 636 -30.58 -3.34 -65.03
CA ASN A 636 -29.65 -3.13 -66.15
C ASN A 636 -28.21 -3.58 -65.82
N GLN A 637 -27.77 -3.41 -64.57
CA GLN A 637 -26.46 -3.89 -64.12
C GLN A 637 -26.42 -5.41 -64.06
N VAL A 638 -27.45 -6.06 -63.53
CA VAL A 638 -27.60 -7.52 -63.53
C VAL A 638 -27.64 -8.07 -64.96
N PHE A 639 -28.32 -7.39 -65.89
CA PHE A 639 -28.32 -7.76 -67.31
C PHE A 639 -26.92 -7.63 -67.96
N LYS A 640 -26.16 -6.60 -67.60
CA LYS A 640 -24.77 -6.42 -68.08
C LYS A 640 -23.83 -7.48 -67.51
N GLU A 641 -23.95 -7.78 -66.21
CA GLU A 641 -23.18 -8.83 -65.55
C GLU A 641 -23.49 -10.20 -66.16
N TYR A 642 -24.78 -10.53 -66.32
CA TYR A 642 -25.23 -11.75 -66.99
C TYR A 642 -24.71 -11.84 -68.44
N ARG A 643 -24.76 -10.75 -69.21
CA ARG A 643 -24.22 -10.71 -70.58
C ARG A 643 -22.71 -10.92 -70.61
N SER A 644 -21.98 -10.34 -69.65
CA SER A 644 -20.53 -10.50 -69.53
C SER A 644 -20.10 -11.90 -69.08
N GLU A 645 -20.88 -12.54 -68.21
CA GLU A 645 -20.66 -13.94 -67.80
C GLU A 645 -20.95 -14.90 -68.96
N ARG A 646 -22.02 -14.65 -69.72
CA ARG A 646 -22.38 -15.44 -70.91
C ARG A 646 -21.36 -15.30 -72.04
N GLU A 647 -20.80 -14.12 -72.27
CA GLU A 647 -19.67 -13.93 -73.20
C GLU A 647 -18.41 -14.68 -72.75
N LYS A 648 -18.15 -14.73 -71.44
CA LYS A 648 -17.03 -15.51 -70.87
C LYS A 648 -17.26 -17.02 -70.98
N GLU A 649 -18.49 -17.51 -70.84
CA GLU A 649 -18.85 -18.92 -71.04
C GLU A 649 -18.73 -19.34 -72.51
N VAL A 650 -19.23 -18.52 -73.44
CA VAL A 650 -19.16 -18.80 -74.88
C VAL A 650 -17.70 -18.83 -75.37
N ARG A 651 -16.82 -17.97 -74.84
CA ARG A 651 -15.36 -18.01 -75.11
C ARG A 651 -14.63 -19.21 -74.47
N ARG A 652 -15.23 -19.89 -73.50
CA ARG A 652 -14.63 -21.09 -72.86
C ARG A 652 -15.02 -22.39 -73.55
N HIS A 653 -16.11 -22.39 -74.32
CA HIS A 653 -16.70 -23.60 -74.90
C HIS A 653 -16.86 -23.58 -76.44
N GLY A 654 -16.37 -22.54 -77.12
CA GLY A 654 -16.12 -22.50 -78.56
C GLY A 654 -14.66 -22.19 -78.82
#